data_AF-A0A7R9KHD1-F1
#
_entry.id   AF-A0A7R9KHD1-F1
#
_cell.length_a   1.000
_cell.length_b   1.000
_cell.length_c   1.000
_cell.angle_alpha   90.00
_cell.angle_beta   90.00
_cell.angle_gamma   90.00
#
_symmetry.space_group_name_H-M   'P 1'
#
loop_
_entity.id
_entity.type
_entity.pdbx_description
1 polymer ?
#
loop_
_entity_poly.entity_id
_entity_poly.type
_entity_poly.pdbx_seq_one_letter_code
_entity_poly.pdbx_strand_id
1 'polypeptide(L)'
;MTTQDNNLPSANMHVVEQISNVQALMHLLKAYVGTGILAMPKAFSYSGIVLGAIGTPIIGVLCNSCIHMLIDINKHLGNKLKCEPLEYEDIVEQTMLNGPKPFVKWARFCKCLMITFLVLTQMGFCCSYCLFIAENMRQFLIFMGQHFNSLPNASMSVQWYLLILWPILILINFNKSIRALTIASACANVVQLASFGIIVYNLVQNIKPLKSNEVLIGNEFPLFFSTAVYTFEGITVTMPLYRAVRNKYNFSKATGVVNVALIIVVILYLGIGLLGYLKYGADVGDVLTLSLPNEPLYNSVLVMYSLVICVSYPVQMYVTLQLLCPRVEYYLHELNMNTCLVTFFDYLLRAVMVTITFAFAAFIPNLSLIISLVGAVSCSGVGIIFPPMLHTISFWERDIDRRAKAMIYIRNLIVFIIGVLGFATGTYFSIKDIVDITMTEQINSLQALMQLVKACVATGILTMPRAFSYSGIVLGIIGTAIIAILCNSCIHMLIDLNNYLCKTLSCEPMDYEEVAEKSIANGAHKLRKYSKFTRNMVIVFLIITQMGCCCSYYLFIAENIRQFLINSTTLPNVSMSIEYYLAILLPFMILINFIKSIRLLTIASGCANIIQLVSFIIIVYNLVQDVGPVSERRSFGTDIPLFFSITVYTFEGITSSMPLYRAIRNKRNFSKLFGVVNIAIAIAISLYIMIGLLGYLKYGDDVQSVITLSLPSEPLYDSVLLMYSLAVTVSYPVQMYVAIQQLWPRLERRLTDRKMSDTFVNISNYVLRTLLVCITFGLAAFIPRLDLIIALVGAVSSSFIAIIIPPISARNI
;
A
#
# COMPACT_ATOMS: atom_id res chain seq x y z
N MET A 1 -45.77 -16.48 -33.22
CA MET A 1 -45.23 -15.65 -34.32
C MET A 1 -44.80 -14.32 -33.74
N THR A 2 -43.50 -14.19 -33.47
CA THR A 2 -42.61 -13.02 -33.69
C THR A 2 -41.30 -13.32 -32.95
N THR A 3 -40.38 -13.89 -33.72
CA THR A 3 -38.96 -14.05 -33.43
C THR A 3 -38.31 -12.67 -33.32
N GLN A 4 -37.64 -12.37 -32.20
CA GLN A 4 -36.63 -11.31 -32.14
C GLN A 4 -35.32 -11.93 -31.68
N ASP A 5 -34.36 -11.88 -32.59
CA ASP A 5 -33.00 -12.34 -32.49
C ASP A 5 -32.25 -11.65 -31.35
N ASN A 6 -31.79 -12.45 -30.37
CA ASN A 6 -30.73 -12.05 -29.46
C ASN A 6 -29.39 -12.25 -30.16
N ASN A 7 -28.99 -11.26 -30.96
CA ASN A 7 -27.60 -11.07 -31.37
C ASN A 7 -26.78 -10.63 -30.15
N LEU A 8 -26.28 -11.60 -29.37
CA LEU A 8 -25.06 -11.37 -28.60
C LEU A 8 -23.93 -11.10 -29.61
N PRO A 9 -23.12 -10.04 -29.43
CA PRO A 9 -21.94 -9.87 -30.24
C PRO A 9 -21.01 -11.06 -29.98
N SER A 10 -20.79 -11.86 -31.02
CA SER A 10 -19.80 -12.92 -31.07
C SER A 10 -18.42 -12.32 -30.80
N ALA A 11 -18.01 -12.31 -29.54
CA ALA A 11 -16.66 -11.98 -29.14
C ALA A 11 -15.70 -12.97 -29.81
N ASN A 12 -14.68 -12.44 -30.48
CA ASN A 12 -13.68 -13.14 -31.26
C ASN A 12 -13.24 -14.46 -30.60
N MET A 13 -13.73 -15.56 -31.16
CA MET A 13 -13.38 -16.93 -30.79
C MET A 13 -11.94 -17.19 -31.27
N HIS A 14 -10.96 -16.92 -30.41
CA HIS A 14 -9.62 -17.47 -30.59
C HIS A 14 -9.76 -19.00 -30.55
N VAL A 15 -9.50 -19.66 -31.69
CA VAL A 15 -9.32 -21.11 -31.76
C VAL A 15 -8.25 -21.47 -30.73
N VAL A 16 -8.64 -22.07 -29.60
CA VAL A 16 -7.69 -22.50 -28.58
C VAL A 16 -6.91 -23.66 -29.18
N GLU A 17 -5.65 -23.42 -29.50
CA GLU A 17 -4.74 -24.45 -30.01
C GLU A 17 -4.69 -25.60 -28.98
N GLN A 18 -5.08 -26.80 -29.39
CA GLN A 18 -5.16 -27.94 -28.48
C GLN A 18 -3.76 -28.41 -28.11
N ILE A 19 -3.44 -28.35 -26.82
CA ILE A 19 -2.14 -28.78 -26.29
C ILE A 19 -2.14 -30.24 -25.85
N SER A 20 -0.98 -30.88 -25.99
CA SER A 20 -0.74 -32.25 -25.50
C SER A 20 -0.59 -32.30 -23.97
N ASN A 21 -0.76 -33.49 -23.39
CA ASN A 21 -0.58 -33.69 -21.94
C ASN A 21 0.84 -33.37 -21.47
N VAL A 22 1.87 -33.62 -22.30
CA VAL A 22 3.27 -33.32 -21.98
C VAL A 22 3.51 -31.81 -22.01
N GLN A 23 2.98 -31.12 -23.03
CA GLN A 23 3.03 -29.65 -23.07
C GLN A 23 2.32 -29.05 -21.86
N ALA A 24 1.15 -29.59 -21.49
CA ALA A 24 0.42 -29.16 -20.30
C ALA A 24 1.23 -29.40 -19.01
N LEU A 25 1.89 -30.55 -18.87
CA LEU A 25 2.80 -30.82 -17.76
C LEU A 25 3.90 -29.75 -17.68
N MET A 26 4.53 -29.43 -18.81
CA MET A 26 5.58 -28.40 -18.87
C MET A 26 5.06 -27.01 -18.52
N HIS A 27 3.84 -26.66 -18.94
CA HIS A 27 3.21 -25.39 -18.57
C HIS A 27 2.89 -25.32 -17.07
N LEU A 28 2.40 -26.40 -16.46
CA LEU A 28 2.19 -26.47 -15.01
C LEU A 28 3.51 -26.36 -14.26
N LEU A 29 4.51 -27.17 -14.63
CA LEU A 29 5.82 -27.12 -14.00
C LEU A 29 6.44 -25.72 -14.11
N LYS A 30 6.32 -25.06 -15.25
CA LYS A 30 6.76 -23.66 -15.40
C LYS A 30 6.00 -22.70 -14.49
N ALA A 31 4.68 -22.89 -14.31
CA ALA A 31 3.86 -22.04 -13.45
C ALA A 31 4.24 -22.17 -11.97
N TYR A 32 4.52 -23.39 -11.51
CA TYR A 32 4.93 -23.64 -10.12
C TYR A 32 6.44 -23.37 -9.89
N VAL A 33 7.31 -23.77 -10.81
CA VAL A 33 8.77 -23.63 -10.66
C VAL A 33 9.22 -22.23 -11.12
N GLY A 34 8.76 -21.22 -10.38
CA GLY A 34 9.16 -19.82 -10.51
C GLY A 34 10.17 -19.40 -9.44
N THR A 35 10.18 -18.11 -9.07
CA THR A 35 11.03 -17.60 -7.98
C THR A 35 10.61 -18.09 -6.60
N GLY A 36 9.36 -18.57 -6.45
CA GLY A 36 8.83 -19.07 -5.19
C GLY A 36 9.68 -20.20 -4.58
N ILE A 37 10.25 -21.08 -5.42
CA ILE A 37 11.13 -22.16 -4.95
C ILE A 37 12.36 -21.65 -4.18
N LEU A 38 12.83 -20.44 -4.51
CA LEU A 38 14.00 -19.83 -3.87
C LEU A 38 13.68 -19.26 -2.48
N ALA A 39 12.40 -19.08 -2.14
CA ALA A 39 11.96 -18.63 -0.82
C ALA A 39 11.76 -19.80 0.17
N MET A 40 11.70 -21.05 -0.32
CA MET A 40 11.50 -22.24 0.52
C MET A 40 12.53 -22.40 1.65
N PRO A 41 13.84 -22.16 1.44
CA PRO A 41 14.82 -22.24 2.53
C PRO A 41 14.51 -21.26 3.67
N LYS A 42 14.03 -20.06 3.35
CA LYS A 42 13.60 -19.07 4.34
C LYS A 42 12.33 -19.52 5.05
N ALA A 43 11.39 -20.15 4.34
CA ALA A 43 10.21 -20.74 4.96
C ALA A 43 10.58 -21.82 6.00
N PHE A 44 11.59 -22.64 5.72
CA PHE A 44 12.12 -23.64 6.65
C PHE A 44 12.79 -23.00 7.87
N SER A 45 13.32 -21.78 7.77
CA SER A 45 13.82 -21.05 8.95
C SER A 45 12.70 -20.64 9.91
N TYR A 46 11.47 -20.42 9.43
CA TYR A 46 10.32 -20.08 10.27
C TYR A 46 9.71 -21.29 10.99
N SER A 47 9.67 -22.44 10.31
CA SER A 47 9.04 -23.67 10.81
C SER A 47 10.01 -24.66 11.46
N GLY A 48 11.30 -24.56 11.17
CA GLY A 48 12.29 -25.58 11.52
C GLY A 48 12.24 -26.79 10.58
N ILE A 49 13.25 -27.65 10.68
CA ILE A 49 13.47 -28.76 9.74
C ILE A 49 12.29 -29.75 9.73
N VAL A 50 11.81 -30.16 10.90
CA VAL A 50 10.82 -31.23 11.02
C VAL A 50 9.46 -30.75 10.52
N LEU A 51 8.99 -29.61 11.02
CA LEU A 51 7.71 -29.05 10.60
C LEU A 51 7.73 -28.60 9.14
N GLY A 52 8.85 -28.06 8.64
CA GLY A 52 9.00 -27.71 7.23
C GLY A 52 8.94 -28.95 6.31
N ALA A 53 9.63 -30.03 6.70
CA ALA A 53 9.67 -31.28 5.94
C ALA A 53 8.32 -32.01 5.89
N ILE A 54 7.55 -31.99 6.98
CA ILE A 54 6.20 -32.58 7.05
C ILE A 54 5.16 -31.63 6.44
N GLY A 55 5.29 -30.33 6.71
CA GLY A 55 4.35 -29.30 6.29
C GLY A 55 4.33 -29.09 4.78
N THR A 56 5.48 -29.17 4.11
CA THR A 56 5.57 -28.93 2.65
C THR A 56 4.72 -29.95 1.85
N PRO A 57 4.84 -31.28 2.07
CA PRO A 57 3.94 -32.26 1.45
C PRO A 57 2.47 -32.06 1.82
N ILE A 58 2.15 -31.73 3.08
CA ILE A 58 0.77 -31.50 3.52
C ILE A 58 0.14 -30.35 2.74
N ILE A 59 0.84 -29.21 2.64
CA ILE A 59 0.37 -28.05 1.88
C ILE A 59 0.23 -28.39 0.39
N GLY A 60 1.19 -29.13 -0.18
CA GLY A 60 1.09 -29.61 -1.56
C GLY A 60 -0.15 -30.48 -1.81
N VAL A 61 -0.48 -31.40 -0.90
CA VAL A 61 -1.69 -32.24 -0.97
C VAL A 61 -2.96 -31.39 -0.81
N LEU A 62 -2.96 -30.39 0.07
CA LEU A 62 -4.08 -29.46 0.25
C LEU A 62 -4.34 -28.66 -1.03
N CYS A 63 -3.32 -28.00 -1.59
CA CYS A 63 -3.43 -27.24 -2.84
C CYS A 63 -3.88 -28.13 -4.00
N ASN A 64 -3.31 -29.33 -4.12
CA ASN A 64 -3.74 -30.30 -5.12
C ASN A 64 -5.23 -30.66 -4.99
N SER A 65 -5.68 -30.91 -3.76
CA SER A 65 -7.08 -31.24 -3.48
C SER A 65 -8.03 -30.10 -3.89
N CYS A 66 -7.65 -28.85 -3.62
CA CYS A 66 -8.41 -27.67 -4.02
C CYS A 66 -8.51 -27.51 -5.55
N ILE A 67 -7.43 -27.79 -6.27
CA ILE A 67 -7.43 -27.75 -7.74
C ILE A 67 -8.39 -28.80 -8.31
N HIS A 68 -8.38 -30.03 -7.77
CA HIS A 68 -9.33 -31.07 -8.20
C HIS A 68 -10.77 -30.70 -7.87
N MET A 69 -11.03 -30.11 -6.69
CA MET A 69 -12.36 -29.60 -6.37
C MET A 69 -12.86 -28.60 -7.42
N LEU A 70 -11.99 -27.68 -7.86
CA LEU A 70 -12.35 -26.69 -8.86
C LEU A 70 -12.58 -27.31 -10.25
N ILE A 71 -11.76 -28.28 -10.65
CA ILE A 71 -11.96 -29.03 -11.90
C ILE A 71 -13.28 -29.81 -11.87
N ASP A 72 -13.63 -30.42 -10.74
CA ASP A 72 -14.87 -31.20 -10.60
C ASP A 72 -16.11 -30.31 -10.63
N ILE A 73 -16.06 -29.12 -10.04
CA ILE A 73 -17.10 -28.10 -10.20
C ILE A 73 -17.23 -27.71 -11.67
N ASN A 74 -16.12 -27.47 -12.35
CA ASN A 74 -16.11 -27.08 -13.76
C ASN A 74 -16.72 -28.17 -14.66
N LYS A 75 -16.38 -29.45 -14.43
CA LYS A 75 -17.04 -30.59 -15.11
C LYS A 75 -18.54 -30.64 -14.82
N HIS A 76 -18.93 -30.44 -13.56
CA HIS A 76 -20.34 -30.48 -13.17
C HIS A 76 -21.14 -29.36 -13.84
N LEU A 77 -20.64 -28.13 -13.82
CA LEU A 77 -21.25 -26.98 -14.48
C LEU A 77 -21.26 -27.13 -16.00
N GLY A 78 -20.16 -27.59 -16.62
CA GLY A 78 -20.10 -27.84 -18.05
C GLY A 78 -21.16 -28.85 -18.52
N ASN A 79 -21.39 -29.91 -17.73
CA ASN A 79 -22.46 -30.87 -18.01
C ASN A 79 -23.87 -30.29 -17.78
N LYS A 80 -24.06 -29.49 -16.73
CA LYS A 80 -25.36 -28.89 -16.37
C LYS A 80 -25.78 -27.78 -17.35
N LEU A 81 -24.84 -26.92 -17.73
CA LEU A 81 -25.05 -25.75 -18.60
C LEU A 81 -24.80 -26.03 -20.08
N LYS A 82 -24.24 -27.21 -20.42
CA LYS A 82 -23.83 -27.58 -21.79
C LYS A 82 -22.90 -26.55 -22.43
N CYS A 83 -21.97 -26.01 -21.65
CA CYS A 83 -20.99 -25.01 -22.09
C CYS A 83 -19.57 -25.56 -22.06
N GLU A 84 -18.65 -24.87 -22.75
CA GLU A 84 -17.22 -25.14 -22.61
C GLU A 84 -16.73 -24.89 -21.17
N PRO A 85 -15.59 -25.47 -20.74
CA PRO A 85 -15.11 -25.29 -19.38
C PRO A 85 -14.95 -23.81 -19.05
N LEU A 86 -15.27 -23.40 -17.83
CA LEU A 86 -15.33 -22.00 -17.40
C LEU A 86 -13.99 -21.50 -16.82
N GLU A 87 -13.75 -20.18 -16.80
CA GLU A 87 -12.64 -19.56 -16.04
C GLU A 87 -13.00 -19.47 -14.57
N TYR A 88 -12.03 -19.15 -13.71
CA TYR A 88 -12.26 -19.27 -12.27
C TYR A 88 -13.35 -18.30 -11.78
N GLU A 89 -13.32 -17.04 -12.20
CA GLU A 89 -14.34 -16.04 -11.88
C GLU A 89 -15.74 -16.44 -12.38
N ASP A 90 -15.82 -17.12 -13.52
CA ASP A 90 -17.09 -17.59 -14.10
C ASP A 90 -17.59 -18.85 -13.38
N ILE A 91 -16.68 -19.73 -12.94
CA ILE A 91 -17.04 -20.86 -12.08
C ILE A 91 -17.71 -20.35 -10.80
N VAL A 92 -17.19 -19.29 -10.18
CA VAL A 92 -17.77 -18.69 -8.98
C VAL A 92 -19.19 -18.19 -9.24
N GLU A 93 -19.39 -17.38 -10.28
CA GLU A 93 -20.69 -16.83 -10.63
C GLU A 93 -21.70 -17.93 -10.92
N GLN A 94 -21.35 -18.86 -11.81
CA GLN A 94 -22.24 -19.93 -12.23
C GLN A 94 -22.55 -20.90 -11.09
N THR A 95 -21.60 -21.15 -10.18
CA THR A 95 -21.84 -21.95 -8.97
C THR A 95 -22.86 -21.29 -8.06
N MET A 96 -22.75 -19.97 -7.85
CA MET A 96 -23.66 -19.23 -6.97
C MET A 96 -25.07 -19.12 -7.57
N LEU A 97 -25.18 -18.90 -8.88
CA LEU A 97 -26.46 -18.84 -9.59
C LEU A 97 -27.20 -20.19 -9.59
N ASN A 98 -26.45 -21.29 -9.65
CA ASN A 98 -27.00 -22.65 -9.64
C ASN A 98 -27.04 -23.29 -8.25
N GLY A 99 -26.70 -22.51 -7.20
CA GLY A 99 -26.66 -22.96 -5.81
C GLY A 99 -27.96 -22.68 -5.04
N PRO A 100 -27.95 -22.84 -3.70
CA PRO A 100 -29.10 -22.57 -2.86
C PRO A 100 -29.60 -21.12 -3.00
N LYS A 101 -30.93 -20.91 -2.93
CA LYS A 101 -31.61 -19.62 -3.08
C LYS A 101 -30.93 -18.40 -2.39
N PRO A 102 -30.40 -18.48 -1.14
CA PRO A 102 -29.75 -17.32 -0.52
C PRO A 102 -28.48 -16.86 -1.26
N PHE A 103 -27.71 -17.77 -1.88
CA PHE A 103 -26.43 -17.48 -2.51
C PHE A 103 -26.56 -16.83 -3.90
N VAL A 104 -27.68 -17.06 -4.60
CA VAL A 104 -27.95 -16.52 -5.95
C VAL A 104 -27.82 -14.99 -5.99
N LYS A 105 -28.31 -14.29 -4.95
CA LYS A 105 -28.25 -12.82 -4.86
C LYS A 105 -26.82 -12.28 -4.79
N TRP A 106 -25.89 -13.08 -4.27
CA TRP A 106 -24.50 -12.71 -4.06
C TRP A 106 -23.58 -13.12 -5.23
N ALA A 107 -24.11 -13.76 -6.27
CA ALA A 107 -23.29 -14.31 -7.37
C ALA A 107 -22.36 -13.27 -8.02
N ARG A 108 -22.90 -12.09 -8.39
CA ARG A 108 -22.13 -10.99 -8.99
C ARG A 108 -21.08 -10.42 -8.04
N PHE A 109 -21.42 -10.30 -6.75
CA PHE A 109 -20.50 -9.85 -5.73
C PHE A 109 -19.34 -10.84 -5.56
N CYS A 110 -19.63 -12.14 -5.45
CA CYS A 110 -18.61 -13.18 -5.33
C CYS A 110 -17.71 -13.26 -6.57
N LYS A 111 -18.24 -13.05 -7.77
CA LYS A 111 -17.42 -12.93 -9.00
C LYS A 111 -16.46 -11.75 -8.91
N CYS A 112 -16.98 -10.57 -8.57
CA CYS A 112 -16.16 -9.36 -8.40
C CYS A 112 -15.07 -9.57 -7.34
N LEU A 113 -15.43 -10.14 -6.19
CA LEU A 113 -14.52 -10.50 -5.11
C LEU A 113 -13.41 -11.43 -5.60
N MET A 114 -13.75 -12.49 -6.35
CA MET A 114 -12.77 -13.42 -6.91
C MET A 114 -11.79 -12.72 -7.87
N ILE A 115 -12.29 -11.85 -8.75
CA ILE A 115 -11.44 -11.05 -9.65
C ILE A 115 -10.50 -10.15 -8.85
N THR A 116 -10.99 -9.49 -7.80
CA THR A 116 -10.15 -8.68 -6.92
C THR A 116 -9.04 -9.50 -6.29
N PHE A 117 -9.35 -10.69 -5.78
CA PHE A 117 -8.35 -11.59 -5.21
C PHE A 117 -7.34 -12.09 -6.25
N LEU A 118 -7.79 -12.45 -7.46
CA LEU A 118 -6.91 -12.85 -8.56
C LEU A 118 -5.96 -11.71 -8.95
N VAL A 119 -6.48 -10.50 -9.14
CA VAL A 119 -5.68 -9.30 -9.43
C VAL A 119 -4.68 -9.03 -8.31
N LEU A 120 -5.11 -9.11 -7.05
CA LEU A 120 -4.24 -8.92 -5.88
C LEU A 120 -3.09 -9.94 -5.85
N THR A 121 -3.38 -11.22 -6.13
CA THR A 121 -2.36 -12.28 -6.23
C THR A 121 -1.33 -11.95 -7.32
N GLN A 122 -1.80 -11.57 -8.51
CA GLN A 122 -0.90 -11.25 -9.63
C GLN A 122 -0.05 -10.00 -9.35
N MET A 123 -0.64 -8.94 -8.80
CA MET A 123 0.10 -7.75 -8.38
C MET A 123 1.12 -8.06 -7.30
N GLY A 124 0.79 -8.96 -6.36
CA GLY A 124 1.71 -9.46 -5.34
C GLY A 124 2.93 -10.17 -5.93
N PHE A 125 2.73 -11.03 -6.94
CA PHE A 125 3.82 -11.68 -7.67
C PHE A 125 4.71 -10.68 -8.42
N CYS A 126 4.11 -9.68 -9.06
CA CYS A 126 4.86 -8.61 -9.70
C CYS A 126 5.67 -7.79 -8.67
N CYS A 127 5.10 -7.52 -7.50
CA CYS A 127 5.79 -6.82 -6.43
C CYS A 127 7.03 -7.60 -5.92
N SER A 128 6.89 -8.91 -5.70
CA SER A 128 8.01 -9.76 -5.30
C SER A 128 9.08 -9.87 -6.39
N TYR A 129 8.70 -9.86 -7.67
CA TYR A 129 9.66 -9.82 -8.80
C TYR A 129 10.49 -8.52 -8.80
N CYS A 130 9.86 -7.36 -8.58
CA CYS A 130 10.58 -6.09 -8.49
C CYS A 130 11.62 -6.11 -7.36
N LEU A 131 11.23 -6.57 -6.17
CA LEU A 131 12.14 -6.69 -5.03
C LEU A 131 13.25 -7.70 -5.28
N PHE A 132 12.92 -8.85 -5.88
CA PHE A 132 13.91 -9.86 -6.23
C PHE A 132 14.98 -9.27 -7.15
N ILE A 133 14.59 -8.58 -8.23
CA ILE A 133 15.55 -7.99 -9.17
C ILE A 133 16.40 -6.92 -8.45
N ALA A 134 15.77 -6.02 -7.70
CA ALA A 134 16.47 -4.94 -7.02
C ALA A 134 17.51 -5.46 -6.02
N GLU A 135 17.18 -6.48 -5.23
CA GLU A 135 18.04 -7.00 -4.18
C GLU A 135 19.20 -7.84 -4.75
N ASN A 136 18.95 -8.67 -5.78
CA ASN A 136 20.03 -9.39 -6.46
C ASN A 136 20.98 -8.45 -7.21
N MET A 137 20.46 -7.39 -7.84
CA MET A 137 21.29 -6.36 -8.49
C MET A 137 22.11 -5.56 -7.48
N ARG A 138 21.54 -5.25 -6.31
CA ARG A 138 22.26 -4.61 -5.21
C ARG A 138 23.45 -5.45 -4.75
N GLN A 139 23.24 -6.73 -4.50
CA GLN A 139 24.31 -7.64 -4.08
C GLN A 139 25.40 -7.78 -5.15
N PHE A 140 25.02 -7.90 -6.42
CA PHE A 140 25.97 -7.92 -7.53
C PHE A 140 26.82 -6.65 -7.62
N LEU A 141 26.22 -5.46 -7.48
CA LEU A 141 26.97 -4.20 -7.53
C LEU A 141 27.89 -4.01 -6.32
N ILE A 142 27.48 -4.48 -5.12
CA ILE A 142 28.35 -4.48 -3.94
C ILE A 142 29.61 -5.31 -4.19
N PHE A 143 29.45 -6.50 -4.79
CA PHE A 143 30.57 -7.34 -5.18
C PHE A 143 31.49 -6.65 -6.19
N MET A 144 30.93 -6.07 -7.26
CA MET A 144 31.71 -5.34 -8.27
C MET A 144 32.45 -4.14 -7.66
N GLY A 145 31.83 -3.42 -6.72
CA GLY A 145 32.43 -2.31 -6.01
C GLY A 145 33.62 -2.72 -5.15
N GLN A 146 33.55 -3.88 -4.48
CA GLN A 146 34.66 -4.45 -3.72
C GLN A 146 35.82 -4.92 -4.62
N HIS A 147 35.50 -5.46 -5.80
CA HIS A 147 36.53 -5.99 -6.70
C HIS A 147 37.28 -4.89 -7.46
N PHE A 148 36.60 -3.82 -7.85
CA PHE A 148 37.19 -2.76 -8.68
C PHE A 148 37.64 -1.51 -7.92
N ASN A 149 37.45 -1.40 -6.59
CA ASN A 149 37.84 -0.25 -5.74
C ASN A 149 37.43 1.16 -6.26
N SER A 150 36.54 1.23 -7.27
CA SER A 150 36.29 2.44 -8.08
C SER A 150 34.91 3.07 -7.84
N LEU A 151 34.09 2.49 -6.95
CA LEU A 151 32.72 2.94 -6.68
C LEU A 151 32.54 3.24 -5.18
N PRO A 152 32.71 4.51 -4.75
CA PRO A 152 32.65 4.89 -3.32
C PRO A 152 31.26 4.78 -2.67
N ASN A 153 30.21 4.38 -3.40
CA ASN A 153 28.81 4.45 -2.98
C ASN A 153 28.03 3.14 -3.20
N ALA A 154 28.64 1.96 -3.02
CA ALA A 154 27.92 0.68 -3.17
C ALA A 154 26.88 0.40 -2.05
N SER A 155 26.72 1.31 -1.07
CA SER A 155 25.72 1.24 0.01
C SER A 155 24.41 1.95 -0.33
N MET A 156 24.00 1.96 -1.60
CA MET A 156 22.69 2.49 -1.99
C MET A 156 21.58 1.56 -1.47
N SER A 157 20.54 2.15 -0.89
CA SER A 157 19.34 1.42 -0.45
C SER A 157 18.63 0.77 -1.64
N VAL A 158 17.97 -0.37 -1.41
CA VAL A 158 17.19 -1.15 -2.41
C VAL A 158 16.23 -0.27 -3.23
N GLN A 159 15.67 0.77 -2.60
CA GLN A 159 14.78 1.76 -3.21
C GLN A 159 15.35 2.44 -4.45
N TRP A 160 16.67 2.69 -4.52
CA TRP A 160 17.29 3.29 -5.70
C TRP A 160 17.34 2.32 -6.87
N TYR A 161 17.61 1.05 -6.61
CA TYR A 161 17.58 0.00 -7.62
C TYR A 161 16.16 -0.18 -8.15
N LEU A 162 15.17 -0.15 -7.27
CA LEU A 162 13.77 -0.13 -7.67
C LEU A 162 13.48 1.09 -8.56
N LEU A 163 13.96 2.29 -8.22
CA LEU A 163 13.68 3.52 -8.97
C LEU A 163 14.30 3.49 -10.37
N ILE A 164 15.48 2.88 -10.53
CA ILE A 164 16.10 2.61 -11.83
C ILE A 164 15.30 1.56 -12.62
N LEU A 165 14.79 0.54 -11.94
CA LEU A 165 13.99 -0.53 -12.53
C LEU A 165 12.62 -0.04 -13.03
N TRP A 166 12.01 0.93 -12.34
CA TRP A 166 10.66 1.44 -12.61
C TRP A 166 10.42 1.85 -14.08
N PRO A 167 11.22 2.76 -14.69
CA PRO A 167 11.01 3.12 -16.10
C PRO A 167 11.28 1.96 -17.05
N ILE A 168 12.23 1.07 -16.73
CA ILE A 168 12.55 -0.10 -17.55
C ILE A 168 11.35 -1.05 -17.62
N LEU A 169 10.72 -1.37 -16.49
CA LEU A 169 9.56 -2.26 -16.47
C LEU A 169 8.34 -1.67 -17.17
N ILE A 170 8.13 -0.35 -17.10
CA ILE A 170 7.05 0.32 -17.86
C ILE A 170 7.28 0.12 -19.36
N LEU A 171 8.50 0.40 -19.84
CA LEU A 171 8.84 0.27 -21.26
C LEU A 171 8.67 -1.17 -21.77
N ILE A 172 9.09 -2.16 -20.98
CA ILE A 172 8.92 -3.57 -21.36
C ILE A 172 7.42 -3.95 -21.38
N ASN A 173 6.62 -3.43 -20.44
CA ASN A 173 5.18 -3.74 -20.34
C ASN A 173 4.33 -3.12 -21.47
N PHE A 174 4.83 -2.07 -22.13
CA PHE A 174 4.20 -1.50 -23.32
C PHE A 174 4.22 -2.43 -24.52
N ASN A 175 5.05 -3.48 -24.52
CA ASN A 175 5.02 -4.45 -25.59
C ASN A 175 3.74 -5.31 -25.52
N LYS A 176 2.82 -5.13 -26.48
CA LYS A 176 1.56 -5.88 -26.57
C LYS A 176 1.70 -7.25 -27.24
N SER A 177 2.85 -7.56 -27.85
CA SER A 177 3.03 -8.80 -28.61
C SER A 177 3.21 -10.01 -27.70
N ILE A 178 2.12 -10.76 -27.47
CA ILE A 178 2.11 -12.02 -26.69
C ILE A 178 3.11 -13.01 -27.29
N ARG A 179 3.21 -13.09 -28.62
CA ARG A 179 4.12 -14.00 -29.33
C ARG A 179 5.58 -13.68 -29.02
N ALA A 180 5.96 -12.40 -29.07
CA ALA A 180 7.32 -11.96 -28.75
C ALA A 180 7.64 -12.25 -27.28
N LEU A 181 6.71 -11.94 -26.36
CA LEU A 181 6.85 -12.20 -24.93
C LEU A 181 6.97 -13.70 -24.63
N THR A 182 6.20 -14.55 -25.31
CA THR A 182 6.22 -16.01 -25.12
C THR A 182 7.57 -16.60 -25.55
N ILE A 183 8.10 -16.17 -26.70
CA ILE A 183 9.42 -16.63 -27.19
C ILE A 183 10.53 -16.14 -26.26
N ALA A 184 10.51 -14.86 -25.87
CA ALA A 184 11.51 -14.30 -24.95
C ALA A 184 11.46 -15.02 -23.59
N SER A 185 10.27 -15.26 -23.06
CA SER A 185 10.08 -16.03 -21.82
C SER A 185 10.54 -17.48 -21.98
N ALA A 186 10.35 -18.12 -23.14
CA ALA A 186 10.85 -19.47 -23.37
C ALA A 186 12.39 -19.53 -23.26
N CYS A 187 13.10 -18.61 -23.91
CA CYS A 187 14.56 -18.47 -23.77
C CYS A 187 14.98 -18.19 -22.32
N ALA A 188 14.25 -17.31 -21.63
CA ALA A 188 14.50 -16.99 -20.24
C ALA A 188 14.38 -18.23 -19.33
N ASN A 189 13.45 -19.15 -19.56
CA ASN A 189 13.34 -20.36 -18.74
C ASN A 189 14.55 -21.30 -18.90
N VAL A 190 15.20 -21.34 -20.07
CA VAL A 190 16.43 -22.13 -20.26
C VAL A 190 17.55 -21.57 -19.39
N VAL A 191 17.70 -20.24 -19.39
CA VAL A 191 18.64 -19.52 -18.52
C VAL A 191 18.29 -19.73 -17.04
N GLN A 192 17.01 -19.75 -16.70
CA GLN A 192 16.52 -20.04 -15.34
C GLN A 192 16.93 -21.44 -14.89
N LEU A 193 16.75 -22.45 -15.76
CA LEU A 193 17.11 -23.83 -15.47
C LEU A 193 18.62 -24.00 -15.28
N ALA A 194 19.44 -23.35 -16.12
CA ALA A 194 20.89 -23.34 -15.95
C ALA A 194 21.31 -22.69 -14.62
N SER A 195 20.73 -21.53 -14.31
CA SER A 195 20.97 -20.82 -13.05
C SER A 195 20.56 -21.66 -11.84
N PHE A 196 19.42 -22.34 -11.93
CA PHE A 196 18.93 -23.26 -10.91
C PHE A 196 19.87 -24.47 -10.72
N GLY A 197 20.41 -25.02 -11.80
CA GLY A 197 21.43 -26.08 -11.73
C GLY A 197 22.68 -25.66 -10.95
N ILE A 198 23.15 -24.42 -11.14
CA ILE A 198 24.29 -23.85 -10.38
C ILE A 198 23.93 -23.70 -8.90
N ILE A 199 22.71 -23.27 -8.58
CA ILE A 199 22.22 -23.16 -7.19
C ILE A 199 22.21 -24.54 -6.52
N VAL A 200 21.65 -25.56 -7.19
CA VAL A 200 21.61 -26.93 -6.66
C VAL A 200 23.02 -27.50 -6.49
N TYR A 201 23.92 -27.25 -7.45
CA TYR A 201 25.34 -27.62 -7.34
C TYR A 201 25.97 -27.04 -6.07
N ASN A 202 25.74 -25.76 -5.77
CA ASN A 202 26.19 -25.16 -4.53
C ASN A 202 25.52 -25.83 -3.31
N LEU A 203 24.22 -26.06 -3.31
CA LEU A 203 23.51 -26.63 -2.15
C LEU A 203 24.04 -28.00 -1.71
N VAL A 204 24.44 -28.84 -2.65
CA VAL A 204 24.94 -30.20 -2.37
C VAL A 204 26.37 -30.18 -1.81
N GLN A 205 27.12 -29.10 -2.02
CA GLN A 205 28.49 -28.96 -1.52
C GLN A 205 28.56 -28.42 -0.09
N ASN A 206 29.43 -29.03 0.71
CA ASN A 206 29.77 -28.58 2.07
C ASN A 206 28.54 -28.42 2.98
N ILE A 207 27.64 -29.42 2.96
CA ILE A 207 26.50 -29.46 3.90
C ILE A 207 27.05 -29.49 5.32
N LYS A 208 26.67 -28.51 6.14
CA LYS A 208 27.10 -28.44 7.54
C LYS A 208 26.51 -29.63 8.30
N PRO A 209 27.28 -30.31 9.18
CA PRO A 209 26.69 -31.30 10.07
C PRO A 209 25.69 -30.61 11.01
N LEU A 210 24.53 -31.26 11.23
CA LEU A 210 23.47 -30.79 12.12
C LEU A 210 24.08 -30.38 13.48
N LYS A 211 24.08 -29.08 13.78
CA LYS A 211 24.52 -28.57 15.08
C LYS A 211 23.36 -28.66 16.09
N SER A 212 23.71 -28.81 17.38
CA SER A 212 22.76 -28.89 18.51
C SER A 212 21.81 -27.68 18.66
N ASN A 213 22.08 -26.58 17.96
CA ASN A 213 21.34 -25.32 18.07
C ASN A 213 20.44 -25.02 16.86
N GLU A 214 20.32 -25.95 15.90
CA GLU A 214 19.38 -25.78 14.79
C GLU A 214 17.94 -25.96 15.27
N VAL A 215 17.05 -25.09 14.79
CA VAL A 215 15.65 -25.08 15.18
C VAL A 215 14.98 -26.30 14.56
N LEU A 216 14.82 -27.37 15.36
CA LEU A 216 14.06 -28.56 14.94
C LEU A 216 12.58 -28.23 14.74
N ILE A 217 12.02 -27.38 15.61
CA ILE A 217 10.63 -26.93 15.63
C ILE A 217 10.63 -25.41 15.84
N GLY A 218 10.24 -24.68 14.80
CA GLY A 218 10.16 -23.23 14.78
C GLY A 218 8.80 -22.71 15.26
N ASN A 219 8.81 -21.51 15.83
CA ASN A 219 7.63 -20.90 16.44
C ASN A 219 6.79 -20.08 15.44
N GLU A 220 7.29 -19.87 14.22
CA GLU A 220 6.70 -18.97 13.22
C GLU A 220 6.00 -19.75 12.08
N PHE A 221 5.32 -20.83 12.45
CA PHE A 221 4.61 -21.70 11.50
C PHE A 221 3.64 -20.95 10.56
N PRO A 222 2.92 -19.89 10.97
CA PRO A 222 2.06 -19.12 10.05
C PRO A 222 2.82 -18.49 8.88
N LEU A 223 4.04 -17.97 9.09
CA LEU A 223 4.86 -17.42 8.00
C LEU A 223 5.32 -18.52 7.04
N PHE A 224 5.67 -19.70 7.57
CA PHE A 224 5.95 -20.88 6.74
C PHE A 224 4.72 -21.27 5.91
N PHE A 225 3.54 -21.40 6.54
CA PHE A 225 2.31 -21.76 5.86
C PHE A 225 2.02 -20.80 4.70
N SER A 226 2.05 -19.49 4.96
CA SER A 226 1.75 -18.50 3.94
C SER A 226 2.79 -18.45 2.83
N THR A 227 4.09 -18.55 3.16
CA THR A 227 5.16 -18.64 2.16
C THR A 227 5.00 -19.90 1.30
N ALA A 228 4.69 -21.04 1.90
CA ALA A 228 4.46 -22.28 1.17
C ALA A 228 3.21 -22.20 0.27
N VAL A 229 2.10 -21.67 0.77
CA VAL A 229 0.89 -21.45 -0.05
C VAL A 229 1.17 -20.52 -1.23
N TYR A 230 1.94 -19.45 -1.03
CA TYR A 230 2.41 -18.60 -2.12
C TYR A 230 3.15 -19.40 -3.20
N THR A 231 4.07 -20.28 -2.81
CA THR A 231 4.84 -21.07 -3.79
C THR A 231 3.99 -22.12 -4.50
N PHE A 232 3.01 -22.71 -3.82
CA PHE A 232 2.08 -23.69 -4.39
C PHE A 232 0.89 -23.04 -5.09
N GLU A 233 0.94 -21.75 -5.40
CA GLU A 233 -0.13 -21.08 -6.13
C GLU A 233 0.06 -21.27 -7.64
N GLY A 234 -0.80 -22.08 -8.26
CA GLY A 234 -0.84 -22.28 -9.71
C GLY A 234 -2.26 -22.42 -10.27
N ILE A 235 -3.27 -22.09 -9.47
CA ILE A 235 -4.69 -22.27 -9.83
C ILE A 235 -5.11 -21.38 -11.00
N THR A 236 -4.52 -20.18 -11.11
CA THR A 236 -4.80 -19.21 -12.18
C THR A 236 -4.34 -19.70 -13.56
N VAL A 237 -3.30 -20.53 -13.61
CA VAL A 237 -2.81 -21.14 -14.86
C VAL A 237 -3.53 -22.46 -15.13
N THR A 238 -3.95 -23.18 -14.09
CA THR A 238 -4.52 -24.52 -14.22
C THR A 238 -5.86 -24.51 -14.96
N MET A 239 -6.73 -23.53 -14.73
CA MET A 239 -8.06 -23.47 -15.39
C MET A 239 -7.98 -23.18 -16.91
N PRO A 240 -7.23 -22.15 -17.37
CA PRO A 240 -6.98 -21.96 -18.80
C PRO A 240 -6.32 -23.18 -19.44
N LEU A 241 -5.40 -23.84 -18.73
CA LEU A 241 -4.74 -25.03 -19.24
C LEU A 241 -5.70 -26.22 -19.39
N TYR A 242 -6.60 -26.42 -18.43
CA TYR A 242 -7.64 -27.45 -18.49
C TYR A 242 -8.57 -27.27 -19.71
N ARG A 243 -8.82 -26.02 -20.11
CA ARG A 243 -9.56 -25.69 -21.35
C ARG A 243 -8.80 -26.09 -22.61
N ALA A 244 -7.50 -25.83 -22.65
CA ALA A 244 -6.66 -26.03 -23.83
C ALA A 244 -6.24 -27.50 -24.07
N VAL A 245 -6.26 -28.34 -23.04
CA VAL A 245 -5.80 -29.74 -23.14
C VAL A 245 -6.75 -30.60 -23.98
N ARG A 246 -6.18 -31.34 -24.95
CA ARG A 246 -6.94 -32.25 -25.82
C ARG A 246 -7.69 -33.35 -25.06
N ASN A 247 -7.05 -33.95 -24.04
CA ASN A 247 -7.65 -35.01 -23.22
C ASN A 247 -7.86 -34.57 -21.77
N LYS A 248 -9.04 -33.97 -21.52
CA LYS A 248 -9.47 -33.47 -20.21
C LYS A 248 -9.55 -34.57 -19.13
N TYR A 249 -9.82 -35.82 -19.52
CA TYR A 249 -9.87 -36.94 -18.57
C TYR A 249 -8.48 -37.26 -18.00
N ASN A 250 -7.46 -37.35 -18.86
CA ASN A 250 -6.08 -37.60 -18.43
C ASN A 250 -5.47 -36.41 -17.67
N PHE A 251 -6.01 -35.21 -17.79
CA PHE A 251 -5.56 -34.05 -17.04
C PHE A 251 -5.86 -34.18 -15.53
N SER A 252 -7.05 -34.67 -15.19
CA SER A 252 -7.61 -34.65 -13.82
C SER A 252 -7.68 -36.03 -13.14
N LYS A 253 -7.35 -37.13 -13.82
CA LYS A 253 -7.27 -38.47 -13.19
C LYS A 253 -6.28 -38.47 -12.01
N ALA A 254 -6.40 -39.45 -11.11
CA ALA A 254 -5.48 -39.65 -9.98
C ALA A 254 -3.99 -39.78 -10.38
N THR A 255 -3.69 -40.31 -11.56
CA THR A 255 -2.35 -40.32 -12.17
C THR A 255 -2.21 -39.32 -13.31
N GLY A 256 -3.04 -38.27 -13.28
CA GLY A 256 -3.16 -37.29 -14.33
C GLY A 256 -2.08 -36.21 -14.26
N VAL A 257 -2.07 -35.35 -15.27
CA VAL A 257 -1.04 -34.34 -15.48
C VAL A 257 -0.86 -33.43 -14.27
N VAL A 258 -1.96 -32.99 -13.63
CA VAL A 258 -1.93 -32.11 -12.45
C VAL A 258 -1.23 -32.78 -11.26
N ASN A 259 -1.56 -34.04 -10.97
CA ASN A 259 -0.97 -34.77 -9.84
C ASN A 259 0.52 -35.04 -10.05
N VAL A 260 0.89 -35.44 -11.26
CA VAL A 260 2.31 -35.66 -11.60
C VAL A 260 3.10 -34.36 -11.47
N ALA A 261 2.55 -33.24 -11.97
CA ALA A 261 3.17 -31.92 -11.83
C ALA A 261 3.40 -31.56 -10.36
N LEU A 262 2.35 -31.67 -9.53
CA LEU A 262 2.44 -31.29 -8.12
C LEU A 262 3.33 -32.21 -7.29
N ILE A 263 3.41 -33.52 -7.58
CA ILE A 263 4.38 -34.42 -6.94
C ILE A 263 5.81 -33.98 -7.23
N ILE A 264 6.12 -33.66 -8.50
CA ILE A 264 7.45 -33.15 -8.89
C ILE A 264 7.76 -31.85 -8.15
N VAL A 265 6.79 -30.93 -8.09
CA VAL A 265 6.94 -29.64 -7.39
C VAL A 265 7.19 -29.84 -5.89
N VAL A 266 6.43 -30.72 -5.23
CA VAL A 266 6.62 -31.03 -3.80
C VAL A 266 8.03 -31.57 -3.54
N ILE A 267 8.51 -32.50 -4.37
CA ILE A 267 9.87 -33.06 -4.22
C ILE A 267 10.92 -31.96 -4.39
N LEU A 268 10.79 -31.10 -5.40
CA LEU A 268 11.72 -29.99 -5.63
C LEU A 268 11.71 -28.98 -4.47
N TYR A 269 10.54 -28.61 -3.97
CA TYR A 269 10.39 -27.64 -2.89
C TYR A 269 10.91 -28.19 -1.56
N LEU A 270 10.62 -29.46 -1.26
CA LEU A 270 11.15 -30.15 -0.09
C LEU A 270 12.68 -30.23 -0.17
N GLY A 271 13.22 -30.64 -1.33
CA GLY A 271 14.66 -30.77 -1.53
C GLY A 271 15.39 -29.44 -1.36
N ILE A 272 14.91 -28.38 -2.00
CA ILE A 272 15.56 -27.07 -1.90
C ILE A 272 15.34 -26.41 -0.55
N GLY A 273 14.14 -26.48 0.01
CA GLY A 273 13.86 -25.95 1.34
C GLY A 273 14.75 -26.58 2.40
N LEU A 274 14.83 -27.93 2.40
CA LEU A 274 15.65 -28.67 3.34
C LEU A 274 17.16 -28.44 3.14
N LEU A 275 17.68 -28.63 1.93
CA LEU A 275 19.11 -28.47 1.65
C LEU A 275 19.58 -27.02 1.84
N GLY A 276 18.75 -26.04 1.45
CA GLY A 276 19.02 -24.63 1.64
C GLY A 276 19.11 -24.27 3.13
N TYR A 277 18.16 -24.74 3.94
CA TYR A 277 18.19 -24.49 5.37
C TYR A 277 19.35 -25.22 6.07
N LEU A 278 19.66 -26.48 5.71
CA LEU A 278 20.81 -27.20 6.28
C LEU A 278 22.15 -26.52 5.96
N LYS A 279 22.30 -25.90 4.80
CA LYS A 279 23.54 -25.22 4.42
C LYS A 279 23.71 -23.87 5.12
N TYR A 280 22.66 -23.07 5.16
CA TYR A 280 22.74 -21.66 5.59
C TYR A 280 22.17 -21.41 6.99
N GLY A 281 21.33 -22.29 7.52
CA GLY A 281 20.75 -22.21 8.86
C GLY A 281 19.83 -20.99 9.04
N ALA A 282 19.95 -20.32 10.18
CA ALA A 282 19.18 -19.10 10.46
C ALA A 282 19.60 -17.91 9.58
N ASP A 283 20.81 -17.93 9.02
CA ASP A 283 21.38 -16.85 8.21
C ASP A 283 20.93 -16.90 6.73
N VAL A 284 19.94 -17.74 6.41
CA VAL A 284 19.30 -17.77 5.08
C VAL A 284 18.68 -16.38 4.80
N GLY A 285 19.12 -15.77 3.69
CA GLY A 285 18.52 -14.54 3.15
C GLY A 285 17.08 -14.76 2.68
N ASP A 286 16.34 -13.67 2.42
CA ASP A 286 14.92 -13.72 2.04
C ASP A 286 14.61 -14.65 0.87
N VAL A 287 15.57 -14.76 -0.06
CA VAL A 287 15.61 -15.79 -1.10
C VAL A 287 17.01 -16.38 -1.18
N LEU A 288 17.08 -17.63 -1.62
CA LEU A 288 18.30 -18.42 -1.64
C LEU A 288 19.45 -17.77 -2.45
N THR A 289 19.14 -17.04 -3.52
CA THR A 289 20.16 -16.37 -4.33
C THR A 289 20.97 -15.37 -3.51
N LEU A 290 20.36 -14.74 -2.51
CA LEU A 290 21.03 -13.76 -1.66
C LEU A 290 21.98 -14.40 -0.65
N SER A 291 21.85 -15.71 -0.44
CA SER A 291 22.72 -16.48 0.46
C SER A 291 23.92 -17.09 -0.28
N LEU A 292 23.99 -16.97 -1.61
CA LEU A 292 25.09 -17.54 -2.37
C LEU A 292 26.44 -16.90 -1.98
N PRO A 293 27.54 -17.67 -1.98
CA PRO A 293 28.85 -17.12 -1.63
C PRO A 293 29.36 -16.18 -2.74
N ASN A 294 30.22 -15.25 -2.37
CA ASN A 294 30.74 -14.18 -3.24
C ASN A 294 31.81 -14.70 -4.21
N GLU A 295 31.43 -15.55 -5.16
CA GLU A 295 32.28 -16.04 -6.24
C GLU A 295 31.72 -15.66 -7.61
N PRO A 296 32.56 -15.46 -8.65
CA PRO A 296 32.11 -15.02 -9.97
C PRO A 296 31.04 -15.94 -10.58
N LEU A 297 31.12 -17.26 -10.34
CA LEU A 297 30.11 -18.21 -10.81
C LEU A 297 28.72 -17.90 -10.22
N TYR A 298 28.63 -17.66 -8.92
CA TYR A 298 27.35 -17.38 -8.26
C TYR A 298 26.86 -15.95 -8.49
N ASN A 299 27.78 -15.00 -8.67
CA ASN A 299 27.41 -13.65 -9.09
C ASN A 299 26.82 -13.64 -10.51
N SER A 300 27.26 -14.54 -11.39
CA SER A 300 26.60 -14.71 -12.69
C SER A 300 25.15 -15.15 -12.55
N VAL A 301 24.82 -15.99 -11.55
CA VAL A 301 23.45 -16.40 -11.23
C VAL A 301 22.60 -15.21 -10.82
N LEU A 302 23.10 -14.29 -9.98
CA LEU A 302 22.36 -13.08 -9.58
C LEU A 302 21.90 -12.26 -10.79
N VAL A 303 22.79 -12.07 -11.77
CA VAL A 303 22.51 -11.30 -12.99
C VAL A 303 21.59 -12.07 -13.93
N MET A 304 21.90 -13.34 -14.21
CA MET A 304 21.12 -14.19 -15.11
C MET A 304 19.69 -14.35 -14.62
N TYR A 305 19.49 -14.68 -13.34
CA TYR A 305 18.15 -14.89 -12.76
C TYR A 305 17.34 -13.59 -12.71
N SER A 306 17.99 -12.46 -12.43
CA SER A 306 17.34 -11.14 -12.49
C SER A 306 16.86 -10.80 -13.90
N LEU A 307 17.68 -11.05 -14.93
CA LEU A 307 17.31 -10.83 -16.32
C LEU A 307 16.14 -11.73 -16.75
N VAL A 308 16.13 -12.99 -16.30
CA VAL A 308 15.02 -13.92 -16.52
C VAL A 308 13.71 -13.39 -15.94
N ILE A 309 13.75 -12.85 -14.72
CA ILE A 309 12.55 -12.30 -14.06
C ILE A 309 12.11 -11.01 -14.73
N CYS A 310 13.04 -10.14 -15.16
CA CYS A 310 12.70 -8.95 -15.95
C CYS A 310 11.90 -9.32 -17.20
N VAL A 311 12.28 -10.40 -17.91
CA VAL A 311 11.57 -10.88 -19.10
C VAL A 311 10.25 -11.59 -18.75
N SER A 312 10.17 -12.20 -17.56
CA SER A 312 8.96 -12.92 -17.10
C SER A 312 7.92 -11.99 -16.47
N TYR A 313 8.32 -10.79 -16.02
CA TYR A 313 7.45 -9.80 -15.39
C TYR A 313 6.27 -9.35 -16.26
N PRO A 314 6.45 -9.01 -17.56
CA PRO A 314 5.33 -8.61 -18.41
C PRO A 314 4.34 -9.75 -18.64
N VAL A 315 4.80 -11.02 -18.63
CA VAL A 315 3.92 -12.19 -18.75
C VAL A 315 3.00 -12.29 -17.54
N GLN A 316 3.51 -12.02 -16.34
CA GLN A 316 2.69 -12.00 -15.12
C GLN A 316 1.70 -10.83 -15.13
N MET A 317 2.16 -9.64 -15.53
CA MET A 317 1.29 -8.48 -15.64
C MET A 317 0.21 -8.64 -16.71
N TYR A 318 0.51 -9.36 -17.80
CA TYR A 318 -0.44 -9.64 -18.86
C TYR A 318 -1.68 -10.37 -18.33
N VAL A 319 -1.52 -11.33 -17.41
CA VAL A 319 -2.66 -12.02 -16.78
C VAL A 319 -3.56 -11.02 -16.04
N THR A 320 -2.97 -10.07 -15.32
CA THR A 320 -3.73 -9.01 -14.62
C THR A 320 -4.48 -8.11 -15.58
N LEU A 321 -3.84 -7.73 -16.69
CA LEU A 321 -4.43 -6.88 -17.72
C LEU A 321 -5.57 -7.59 -18.44
N GLN A 322 -5.47 -8.89 -18.69
CA GLN A 322 -6.59 -9.67 -19.27
C GLN A 322 -7.82 -9.69 -18.36
N LEU A 323 -7.64 -9.65 -17.04
CA LEU A 323 -8.76 -9.57 -16.09
C LEU A 323 -9.39 -8.17 -16.02
N LEU A 324 -8.61 -7.10 -16.25
CA LEU A 324 -9.05 -5.72 -16.04
C LEU A 324 -9.44 -4.99 -17.34
N CYS A 325 -8.64 -5.11 -18.41
CA CYS A 325 -8.81 -4.37 -19.66
C CYS A 325 -10.17 -4.58 -20.32
N PRO A 326 -10.74 -5.81 -20.44
CA PRO A 326 -12.05 -5.99 -21.08
C PRO A 326 -13.17 -5.21 -20.40
N ARG A 327 -13.07 -4.99 -19.07
CA ARG A 327 -14.04 -4.19 -18.32
C ARG A 327 -13.89 -2.71 -18.64
N VAL A 328 -12.65 -2.22 -18.66
CA VAL A 328 -12.35 -0.83 -18.99
C VAL A 328 -12.75 -0.52 -20.43
N GLU A 329 -12.41 -1.41 -21.37
CA GLU A 329 -12.77 -1.30 -22.79
C GLU A 329 -14.28 -1.31 -22.99
N TYR A 330 -15.02 -2.17 -22.29
CA TYR A 330 -16.49 -2.19 -22.34
C TYR A 330 -17.09 -0.83 -21.96
N TYR A 331 -16.66 -0.25 -20.82
CA TYR A 331 -17.15 1.07 -20.40
C TYR A 331 -16.73 2.19 -21.36
N LEU A 332 -15.50 2.18 -21.86
CA LEU A 332 -15.05 3.20 -22.82
C LEU A 332 -15.80 3.11 -24.16
N HIS A 333 -16.16 1.91 -24.59
CA HIS A 333 -16.96 1.70 -25.79
C HIS A 333 -18.42 2.09 -25.58
N GLU A 334 -18.98 1.87 -24.38
CA GLU A 334 -20.31 2.37 -24.01
C GLU A 334 -20.38 3.90 -24.01
N LEU A 335 -19.25 4.57 -23.72
CA LEU A 335 -19.08 6.03 -23.81
C LEU A 335 -18.77 6.54 -25.24
N ASN A 336 -18.85 5.69 -26.27
CA ASN A 336 -18.55 6.03 -27.68
C ASN A 336 -17.16 6.69 -27.89
N MET A 337 -16.16 6.31 -27.11
CA MET A 337 -14.81 6.88 -27.20
C MET A 337 -14.03 6.37 -28.43
N ASN A 338 -13.23 7.24 -29.04
CA ASN A 338 -12.40 6.89 -30.21
C ASN A 338 -11.37 5.78 -29.89
N THR A 339 -11.04 4.95 -30.89
CA THR A 339 -10.06 3.85 -30.77
C THR A 339 -8.68 4.30 -30.27
N CYS A 340 -8.26 5.53 -30.61
CA CYS A 340 -7.02 6.13 -30.12
C CYS A 340 -7.06 6.34 -28.59
N LEU A 341 -8.19 6.85 -28.06
CA LEU A 341 -8.39 7.06 -26.63
C LEU A 341 -8.42 5.73 -25.87
N VAL A 342 -9.09 4.71 -26.41
CA VAL A 342 -9.10 3.35 -25.82
C VAL A 342 -7.66 2.79 -25.75
N THR A 343 -6.88 2.96 -26.81
CA THR A 343 -5.48 2.52 -26.86
C THR A 343 -4.61 3.28 -25.84
N PHE A 344 -4.84 4.58 -25.69
CA PHE A 344 -4.16 5.41 -24.69
C PHE A 344 -4.48 4.94 -23.27
N PHE A 345 -5.76 4.67 -22.96
CA PHE A 345 -6.18 4.16 -21.66
C PHE A 345 -5.59 2.78 -21.34
N ASP A 346 -5.41 1.89 -22.32
CA ASP A 346 -4.72 0.60 -22.10
C ASP A 346 -3.24 0.83 -21.72
N TYR A 347 -2.50 1.69 -22.43
CA TYR A 347 -1.12 2.03 -22.05
C TYR A 347 -1.03 2.73 -20.68
N LEU A 348 -1.97 3.63 -20.39
CA LEU A 348 -2.07 4.31 -19.10
C LEU A 348 -2.32 3.31 -17.98
N LEU A 349 -3.26 2.38 -18.17
CA LEU A 349 -3.58 1.34 -17.19
C LEU A 349 -2.34 0.47 -16.89
N ARG A 350 -1.60 0.07 -17.93
CA ARG A 350 -0.33 -0.66 -17.77
C ARG A 350 0.68 0.11 -16.93
N ALA A 351 0.90 1.39 -17.25
CA ALA A 351 1.83 2.24 -16.49
C ALA A 351 1.38 2.41 -15.03
N VAL A 352 0.08 2.61 -14.80
CA VAL A 352 -0.51 2.72 -13.45
C VAL A 352 -0.30 1.43 -12.65
N MET A 353 -0.59 0.26 -13.23
CA MET A 353 -0.45 -1.02 -12.54
C MET A 353 1.01 -1.32 -12.16
N VAL A 354 1.96 -1.03 -13.07
CA VAL A 354 3.40 -1.15 -12.78
C VAL A 354 3.84 -0.17 -11.69
N THR A 355 3.28 1.05 -11.69
CA THR A 355 3.59 2.05 -10.67
C THR A 355 3.04 1.67 -9.30
N ILE A 356 1.85 1.07 -9.24
CA ILE A 356 1.28 0.56 -7.98
C ILE A 356 2.15 -0.56 -7.41
N THR A 357 2.55 -1.55 -8.22
CA THR A 357 3.41 -2.65 -7.73
C THR A 357 4.78 -2.16 -7.27
N PHE A 358 5.35 -1.17 -7.97
CA PHE A 358 6.57 -0.49 -7.55
C PHE A 358 6.38 0.27 -6.23
N ALA A 359 5.29 1.01 -6.06
CA ALA A 359 5.01 1.75 -4.83
C ALA A 359 4.88 0.81 -3.62
N PHE A 360 4.19 -0.33 -3.77
CA PHE A 360 4.12 -1.36 -2.73
C PHE A 360 5.50 -1.95 -2.41
N ALA A 361 6.33 -2.25 -3.42
CA ALA A 361 7.69 -2.76 -3.22
C ALA A 361 8.59 -1.73 -2.50
N ALA A 362 8.46 -0.45 -2.82
CA ALA A 362 9.22 0.62 -2.18
C ALA A 362 8.79 0.89 -0.73
N PHE A 363 7.51 0.62 -0.41
CA PHE A 363 6.95 0.80 0.92
C PHE A 363 7.36 -0.31 1.90
N ILE A 364 7.40 -1.57 1.43
CA ILE A 364 7.85 -2.73 2.23
C ILE A 364 9.04 -3.38 1.50
N PRO A 365 10.28 -2.88 1.68
CA PRO A 365 11.45 -3.39 0.96
C PRO A 365 11.99 -4.71 1.56
N ASN A 366 11.11 -5.61 1.97
CA ASN A 366 11.45 -6.94 2.47
C ASN A 366 10.74 -8.01 1.64
N LEU A 367 11.52 -8.83 0.95
CA LEU A 367 11.00 -9.76 -0.05
C LEU A 367 10.25 -10.92 0.59
N SER A 368 10.77 -11.49 1.69
CA SER A 368 10.14 -12.64 2.34
C SER A 368 8.80 -12.28 2.98
N LEU A 369 8.67 -11.08 3.54
CA LEU A 369 7.42 -10.58 4.11
C LEU A 369 6.36 -10.27 3.05
N ILE A 370 6.74 -9.74 1.88
CA ILE A 370 5.78 -9.58 0.76
C ILE A 370 5.29 -10.95 0.29
N ILE A 371 6.20 -11.91 0.12
CA ILE A 371 5.85 -13.28 -0.28
C ILE A 371 4.85 -13.90 0.72
N SER A 372 5.15 -13.79 2.02
CA SER A 372 4.29 -14.29 3.08
C SER A 372 2.93 -13.58 3.12
N LEU A 373 2.90 -12.24 3.01
CA LEU A 373 1.64 -11.48 3.03
C LEU A 373 0.72 -11.81 1.85
N VAL A 374 1.28 -11.89 0.63
CA VAL A 374 0.53 -12.27 -0.58
C VAL A 374 0.03 -13.71 -0.45
N GLY A 375 0.87 -14.63 0.05
CA GLY A 375 0.47 -16.01 0.33
C GLY A 375 -0.67 -16.13 1.34
N ALA A 376 -0.60 -15.36 2.43
CA ALA A 376 -1.58 -15.34 3.49
C ALA A 376 -2.93 -14.78 3.03
N VAL A 377 -2.92 -13.64 2.35
CA VAL A 377 -4.15 -12.93 2.00
C VAL A 377 -4.74 -13.48 0.70
N SER A 378 -4.00 -13.37 -0.39
CA SER A 378 -4.58 -13.56 -1.72
C SER A 378 -4.52 -15.03 -2.17
N CYS A 379 -3.38 -15.70 -2.03
CA CYS A 379 -3.26 -17.11 -2.41
C CYS A 379 -4.09 -18.04 -1.50
N SER A 380 -4.15 -17.78 -0.19
CA SER A 380 -5.02 -18.57 0.70
C SER A 380 -6.51 -18.39 0.36
N GLY A 381 -6.91 -17.16 -0.01
CA GLY A 381 -8.26 -16.88 -0.51
C GLY A 381 -8.58 -17.70 -1.76
N VAL A 382 -7.84 -17.44 -2.85
CA VAL A 382 -8.05 -18.02 -4.19
C VAL A 382 -7.80 -19.52 -4.21
N GLY A 383 -6.72 -19.99 -3.60
CA GLY A 383 -6.24 -21.37 -3.69
C GLY A 383 -6.81 -22.33 -2.65
N ILE A 384 -7.24 -21.87 -1.46
CA ILE A 384 -7.62 -22.77 -0.36
C ILE A 384 -9.03 -22.49 0.18
N ILE A 385 -9.46 -21.24 0.31
CA ILE A 385 -10.74 -20.90 0.93
C ILE A 385 -11.91 -21.06 -0.04
N PHE A 386 -11.81 -20.47 -1.24
CA PHE A 386 -12.91 -20.51 -2.22
C PHE A 386 -13.22 -21.92 -2.76
N PRO A 387 -12.25 -22.77 -3.15
CA PRO A 387 -12.54 -24.08 -3.74
C PRO A 387 -13.46 -24.99 -2.91
N PRO A 388 -13.21 -25.24 -1.59
CA PRO A 388 -14.09 -26.08 -0.79
C PRO A 388 -15.47 -25.43 -0.54
N MET A 389 -15.55 -24.10 -0.47
CA MET A 389 -16.81 -23.38 -0.35
C MET A 389 -17.66 -23.58 -1.61
N LEU A 390 -17.08 -23.37 -2.79
CA LEU A 390 -17.75 -23.55 -4.07
C LEU A 390 -18.15 -25.02 -4.28
N HIS A 391 -17.27 -25.96 -3.96
CA HIS A 391 -17.55 -27.39 -4.10
C HIS A 391 -18.76 -27.82 -3.25
N THR A 392 -18.85 -27.28 -2.03
CA THR A 392 -19.98 -27.52 -1.11
C THR A 392 -21.30 -27.00 -1.69
N ILE A 393 -21.27 -25.85 -2.36
CA ILE A 393 -22.44 -25.21 -2.98
C ILE A 393 -22.86 -25.94 -4.25
N SER A 394 -21.92 -26.27 -5.16
CA SER A 394 -22.23 -26.93 -6.43
C SER A 394 -22.85 -28.31 -6.25
N PHE A 395 -22.41 -29.07 -5.25
CA PHE A 395 -22.87 -30.44 -5.02
C PHE A 395 -23.95 -30.55 -3.92
N TRP A 396 -24.61 -29.44 -3.57
CA TRP A 396 -25.65 -29.42 -2.53
C TRP A 396 -26.87 -30.30 -2.86
N GLU A 397 -27.37 -30.26 -4.10
CA GLU A 397 -28.59 -30.96 -4.54
C GLU A 397 -28.35 -32.39 -5.02
N ARG A 398 -27.11 -32.86 -5.04
CA ARG A 398 -26.80 -34.18 -5.62
C ARG A 398 -27.30 -35.29 -4.69
N ASP A 399 -28.11 -36.20 -5.24
CA ASP A 399 -28.55 -37.42 -4.58
C ASP A 399 -27.39 -38.42 -4.50
N ILE A 400 -26.64 -38.32 -3.40
CA ILE A 400 -25.55 -39.22 -3.04
C ILE A 400 -25.89 -39.81 -1.66
N ASP A 401 -25.44 -41.04 -1.40
CA ASP A 401 -25.48 -41.66 -0.08
C ASP A 401 -25.10 -40.68 1.04
N ARG A 402 -25.94 -40.65 2.10
CA ARG A 402 -25.78 -39.72 3.23
C ARG A 402 -24.37 -39.74 3.84
N ARG A 403 -23.75 -40.93 3.91
CA ARG A 403 -22.38 -41.10 4.45
C ARG A 403 -21.32 -40.45 3.55
N ALA A 404 -21.39 -40.66 2.24
CA ALA A 404 -20.46 -40.05 1.29
C ALA A 404 -20.64 -38.52 1.23
N LYS A 405 -21.88 -38.04 1.28
CA LYS A 405 -22.19 -36.61 1.37
C LYS A 405 -21.62 -35.97 2.64
N ALA A 406 -21.78 -36.62 3.80
CA ALA A 406 -21.20 -36.16 5.06
C ALA A 406 -19.66 -36.12 5.02
N MET A 407 -19.01 -37.13 4.44
CA MET A 407 -17.55 -37.17 4.28
C MET A 407 -17.03 -36.01 3.42
N ILE A 408 -17.70 -35.69 2.31
CA ILE A 408 -17.34 -34.55 1.45
C ILE A 408 -17.45 -33.24 2.23
N TYR A 409 -18.56 -33.04 2.97
CA TYR A 409 -18.75 -31.82 3.76
C TYR A 409 -17.71 -31.67 4.87
N ILE A 410 -17.41 -32.74 5.61
CA ILE A 410 -16.41 -32.71 6.68
C ILE A 410 -15.03 -32.38 6.08
N ARG A 411 -14.63 -33.05 4.99
CA ARG A 411 -13.36 -32.76 4.32
C ARG A 411 -13.27 -31.31 3.86
N ASN A 412 -14.31 -30.80 3.21
CA ASN A 412 -14.36 -29.42 2.72
C ASN A 412 -14.33 -28.41 3.88
N LEU A 413 -15.03 -28.70 4.97
CA LEU A 413 -15.03 -27.87 6.18
C LEU A 413 -13.65 -27.81 6.81
N ILE A 414 -12.94 -28.94 6.91
CA ILE A 414 -11.57 -28.99 7.44
C ILE A 414 -10.63 -28.12 6.59
N VAL A 415 -10.66 -28.28 5.26
CA VAL A 415 -9.82 -27.47 4.35
C VAL A 415 -10.16 -25.99 4.45
N PHE A 416 -11.44 -25.65 4.51
CA PHE A 416 -11.91 -24.27 4.69
C PHE A 416 -11.40 -23.67 6.00
N ILE A 417 -11.49 -24.39 7.13
CA ILE A 417 -10.99 -23.92 8.43
C ILE A 417 -9.47 -23.72 8.40
N ILE A 418 -8.71 -24.66 7.82
CA ILE A 418 -7.25 -24.53 7.66
C ILE A 418 -6.93 -23.27 6.85
N GLY A 419 -7.65 -23.04 5.74
CA GLY A 419 -7.49 -21.84 4.91
C GLY A 419 -7.77 -20.54 5.67
N VAL A 420 -8.87 -20.48 6.43
CA VAL A 420 -9.22 -19.28 7.23
C VAL A 420 -8.23 -19.03 8.36
N LEU A 421 -7.79 -20.08 9.07
CA LEU A 421 -6.77 -19.97 10.11
C LEU A 421 -5.44 -19.51 9.53
N GLY A 422 -5.02 -20.10 8.41
CA GLY A 422 -3.81 -19.71 7.69
C GLY A 422 -3.85 -18.28 7.17
N PHE A 423 -5.00 -17.85 6.63
CA PHE A 423 -5.23 -16.46 6.24
C PHE A 423 -5.10 -15.51 7.44
N ALA A 424 -5.82 -15.78 8.54
CA ALA A 424 -5.85 -14.88 9.69
C ALA A 424 -4.49 -14.79 10.41
N THR A 425 -3.90 -15.95 10.71
CA THR A 425 -2.62 -16.03 11.41
C THR A 425 -1.47 -15.56 10.52
N GLY A 426 -1.39 -16.00 9.26
CA GLY A 426 -0.36 -15.58 8.32
C GLY A 426 -0.36 -14.08 8.04
N THR A 427 -1.55 -13.48 7.93
CA THR A 427 -1.70 -12.03 7.77
C THR A 427 -1.26 -11.30 9.05
N TYR A 428 -1.65 -11.80 10.22
CA TYR A 428 -1.27 -11.20 11.50
C TYR A 428 0.26 -11.18 11.70
N PHE A 429 0.94 -12.31 11.52
CA PHE A 429 2.39 -12.39 11.69
C PHE A 429 3.13 -11.59 10.62
N SER A 430 2.73 -11.68 9.35
CA SER A 430 3.35 -10.88 8.27
C SER A 430 3.25 -9.38 8.56
N ILE A 431 2.07 -8.87 8.98
CA ILE A 431 1.90 -7.46 9.32
C ILE A 431 2.69 -7.08 10.57
N LYS A 432 2.70 -7.94 11.60
CA LYS A 432 3.47 -7.70 12.82
C LYS A 432 4.95 -7.51 12.52
N ASP A 433 5.53 -8.37 11.69
CA ASP A 433 6.97 -8.34 11.38
C ASP A 433 7.33 -7.18 10.44
N ILE A 434 6.51 -6.90 9.42
CA ILE A 434 6.64 -5.69 8.59
C ILE A 434 6.77 -4.46 9.48
N VAL A 435 5.91 -4.41 10.48
CA VAL A 435 5.79 -3.28 11.36
C VAL A 435 6.96 -3.20 12.36
N ASP A 436 7.39 -4.32 12.94
CA ASP A 436 8.54 -4.35 13.85
C ASP A 436 9.83 -3.91 13.13
N ILE A 437 9.98 -4.30 11.86
CA ILE A 437 11.07 -3.81 10.99
C ILE A 437 10.91 -2.30 10.70
N THR A 438 9.70 -1.85 10.34
CA THR A 438 9.45 -0.43 10.01
C THR A 438 9.71 0.50 11.21
N MET A 439 9.51 0.02 12.44
CA MET A 439 9.71 0.79 13.67
C MET A 439 11.17 0.81 14.15
N THR A 440 12.00 -0.13 13.69
CA THR A 440 13.43 -0.25 14.07
C THR A 440 14.36 0.32 13.00
N GLU A 441 13.94 0.37 11.74
CA GLU A 441 14.73 0.98 10.67
C GLU A 441 14.81 2.50 10.79
N GLN A 442 16.04 3.01 10.83
CA GLN A 442 16.29 4.43 10.59
C GLN A 442 15.80 4.79 9.18
N ILE A 443 14.98 5.83 9.10
CA ILE A 443 14.32 6.25 7.86
C ILE A 443 15.39 6.76 6.87
N ASN A 444 15.31 6.34 5.62
CA ASN A 444 16.18 6.83 4.55
C ASN A 444 15.77 8.25 4.12
N SER A 445 16.69 9.02 3.54
CA SER A 445 16.41 10.41 3.12
C SER A 445 15.21 10.56 2.18
N LEU A 446 14.97 9.58 1.30
CA LEU A 446 13.82 9.58 0.38
C LEU A 446 12.50 9.34 1.13
N GLN A 447 12.47 8.37 2.05
CA GLN A 447 11.31 8.13 2.90
C GLN A 447 11.02 9.36 3.78
N ALA A 448 12.07 9.99 4.31
CA ALA A 448 11.94 11.23 5.06
C ALA A 448 11.39 12.37 4.19
N LEU A 449 11.88 12.50 2.96
CA LEU A 449 11.34 13.47 1.99
C LEU A 449 9.85 13.25 1.75
N MET A 450 9.43 12.01 1.47
CA MET A 450 8.02 11.68 1.24
C MET A 450 7.15 11.98 2.46
N GLN A 451 7.62 11.68 3.67
CA GLN A 451 6.89 11.98 4.91
C GLN A 451 6.78 13.50 5.15
N LEU A 452 7.83 14.26 4.88
CA LEU A 452 7.82 15.72 5.04
C LEU A 452 6.95 16.40 3.99
N VAL A 453 7.03 15.96 2.73
CA VAL A 453 6.13 16.43 1.65
C VAL A 453 4.68 16.12 2.02
N LYS A 454 4.38 14.92 2.53
CA LYS A 454 3.04 14.56 3.01
C LYS A 454 2.57 15.50 4.14
N ALA A 455 3.44 15.79 5.11
CA ALA A 455 3.11 16.68 6.22
C ALA A 455 2.83 18.10 5.77
N CYS A 456 3.56 18.61 4.77
CA CYS A 456 3.28 19.90 4.17
C CYS A 456 1.99 19.84 3.33
N VAL A 457 1.94 19.00 2.29
CA VAL A 457 0.91 18.94 1.23
C VAL A 457 -0.41 18.31 1.71
N ALA A 458 -0.71 18.36 3.00
CA ALA A 458 -1.97 17.90 3.57
C ALA A 458 -3.19 18.68 2.99
N THR A 459 -4.39 18.48 3.56
CA THR A 459 -5.63 19.10 3.06
C THR A 459 -5.57 20.63 2.91
N GLY A 460 -4.62 21.31 3.57
CA GLY A 460 -4.36 22.74 3.41
C GLY A 460 -3.97 23.17 1.98
N ILE A 461 -3.54 22.26 1.09
CA ILE A 461 -3.35 22.60 -0.33
C ILE A 461 -4.68 22.97 -1.00
N LEU A 462 -5.79 22.38 -0.57
CA LEU A 462 -7.11 22.57 -1.16
C LEU A 462 -7.71 23.94 -0.82
N THR A 463 -7.21 24.61 0.22
CA THR A 463 -7.64 25.97 0.62
C THR A 463 -6.81 27.08 -0.01
N MET A 464 -5.70 26.76 -0.70
CA MET A 464 -4.84 27.77 -1.34
C MET A 464 -5.56 28.65 -2.37
N PRO A 465 -6.51 28.15 -3.18
CA PRO A 465 -7.29 29.01 -4.08
C PRO A 465 -8.07 30.09 -3.32
N ARG A 466 -8.66 29.72 -2.17
CA ARG A 466 -9.34 30.66 -1.29
C ARG A 466 -8.38 31.69 -0.70
N ALA A 467 -7.19 31.25 -0.29
CA ALA A 467 -6.14 32.17 0.17
C ALA A 467 -5.75 33.19 -0.91
N PHE A 468 -5.65 32.77 -2.17
CA PHE A 468 -5.35 33.66 -3.30
C PHE A 468 -6.48 34.66 -3.58
N SER A 469 -7.75 34.29 -3.30
CA SER A 469 -8.87 35.24 -3.37
C SER A 469 -8.76 36.38 -2.36
N TYR A 470 -8.10 36.15 -1.21
CA TYR A 470 -7.86 37.17 -0.20
C TYR A 470 -6.66 38.08 -0.53
N SER A 471 -5.61 37.53 -1.15
CA SER A 471 -4.37 38.27 -1.45
C SER A 471 -4.32 38.88 -2.85
N GLY A 472 -5.09 38.36 -3.80
CA GLY A 472 -4.87 38.58 -5.23
C GLY A 472 -3.68 37.78 -5.77
N ILE A 473 -3.50 37.81 -7.10
CA ILE A 473 -2.53 36.95 -7.82
C ILE A 473 -1.08 37.27 -7.45
N VAL A 474 -0.69 38.56 -7.50
CA VAL A 474 0.72 38.95 -7.34
C VAL A 474 1.19 38.69 -5.91
N LEU A 475 0.39 39.16 -4.94
CA LEU A 475 0.69 38.96 -3.53
C LEU A 475 0.54 37.48 -3.13
N GLY A 476 -0.36 36.72 -3.76
CA GLY A 476 -0.49 35.29 -3.56
C GLY A 476 0.79 34.53 -3.94
N ILE A 477 1.33 34.77 -5.14
CA ILE A 477 2.56 34.12 -5.62
C ILE A 477 3.76 34.53 -4.77
N ILE A 478 4.00 35.83 -4.62
CA ILE A 478 5.18 36.36 -3.90
C ILE A 478 5.07 36.06 -2.40
N GLY A 479 3.90 36.29 -1.81
CA GLY A 479 3.64 36.07 -0.40
C GLY A 479 3.78 34.62 0.01
N THR A 480 3.28 33.68 -0.82
CA THR A 480 3.44 32.23 -0.55
C THR A 480 4.91 31.84 -0.53
N ALA A 481 5.70 32.33 -1.49
CA ALA A 481 7.14 32.07 -1.54
C ALA A 481 7.88 32.65 -0.31
N ILE A 482 7.58 33.90 0.08
CA ILE A 482 8.19 34.55 1.24
C ILE A 482 7.87 33.79 2.54
N ILE A 483 6.60 33.45 2.77
CA ILE A 483 6.17 32.72 3.97
C ILE A 483 6.85 31.34 4.01
N ALA A 484 6.94 30.66 2.87
CA ALA A 484 7.61 29.37 2.80
C ALA A 484 9.11 29.44 3.13
N ILE A 485 9.82 30.45 2.60
CA ILE A 485 11.24 30.71 2.89
C ILE A 485 11.43 31.03 4.38
N LEU A 486 10.52 31.81 4.97
CA LEU A 486 10.53 32.12 6.40
C LEU A 486 10.37 30.85 7.25
N CYS A 487 9.35 30.02 6.96
CA CYS A 487 9.11 28.76 7.65
C CYS A 487 10.30 27.79 7.49
N ASN A 488 10.86 27.68 6.28
CA ASN A 488 12.05 26.87 6.02
C ASN A 488 13.26 27.32 6.85
N SER A 489 13.50 28.64 6.89
CA SER A 489 14.59 29.22 7.68
C SER A 489 14.43 28.93 9.18
N CYS A 490 13.20 28.96 9.69
CA CYS A 490 12.91 28.62 11.08
C CYS A 490 13.12 27.13 11.39
N ILE A 491 12.79 26.23 10.46
CA ILE A 491 13.07 24.79 10.59
C ILE A 491 14.59 24.56 10.65
N HIS A 492 15.36 25.17 9.76
CA HIS A 492 16.82 25.08 9.76
C HIS A 492 17.42 25.60 11.08
N MET A 493 16.95 26.77 11.53
CA MET A 493 17.37 27.37 12.80
C MET A 493 17.13 26.43 13.99
N LEU A 494 15.98 25.74 14.03
CA LEU A 494 15.66 24.78 15.08
C LEU A 494 16.58 23.54 15.05
N ILE A 495 16.87 23.02 13.85
CA ILE A 495 17.77 21.87 13.68
C ILE A 495 19.20 22.22 14.07
N ASP A 496 19.69 23.40 13.66
CA ASP A 496 21.04 23.87 13.99
C ASP A 496 21.19 24.12 15.49
N LEU A 497 20.16 24.68 16.13
CA LEU A 497 20.08 24.83 17.58
C LEU A 497 20.10 23.48 18.29
N ASN A 498 19.34 22.49 17.81
CA ASN A 498 19.38 21.14 18.36
C ASN A 498 20.77 20.51 18.22
N ASN A 499 21.42 20.66 17.06
CA ASN A 499 22.77 20.16 16.83
C ASN A 499 23.80 20.78 17.77
N TYR A 500 23.70 22.09 17.98
CA TYR A 500 24.55 22.80 18.92
C TYR A 500 24.33 22.27 20.35
N LEU A 501 23.08 22.21 20.81
CA LEU A 501 22.75 21.74 22.16
C LEU A 501 23.13 20.28 22.39
N CYS A 502 22.94 19.39 21.41
CA CYS A 502 23.33 17.98 21.52
C CYS A 502 24.85 17.84 21.70
N LYS A 503 25.65 18.68 21.02
CA LYS A 503 27.11 18.71 21.19
C LYS A 503 27.51 19.28 22.55
N THR A 504 26.90 20.39 22.97
CA THR A 504 27.25 21.06 24.23
C THR A 504 26.83 20.28 25.47
N LEU A 505 25.65 19.64 25.43
CA LEU A 505 25.09 18.88 26.56
C LEU A 505 25.39 17.38 26.49
N SER A 506 26.05 16.90 25.43
CA SER A 506 26.32 15.47 25.20
C SER A 506 25.04 14.61 25.30
N CYS A 507 23.97 15.04 24.65
CA CYS A 507 22.68 14.33 24.66
C CYS A 507 22.24 13.90 23.25
N GLU A 508 21.34 12.93 23.18
CA GLU A 508 20.70 12.50 21.93
C GLU A 508 19.80 13.60 21.35
N PRO A 509 19.47 13.54 20.04
CA PRO A 509 18.54 14.47 19.40
C PRO A 509 17.20 14.56 20.12
N MET A 510 16.77 15.78 20.35
CA MET A 510 15.65 16.08 21.25
C MET A 510 14.37 16.36 20.49
N ASP A 511 13.22 16.32 21.17
CA ASP A 511 11.97 16.84 20.61
C ASP A 511 11.91 18.36 20.63
N TYR A 512 10.97 18.96 19.89
CA TYR A 512 10.88 20.41 19.78
C TYR A 512 10.72 21.09 21.16
N GLU A 513 9.83 20.60 22.01
CA GLU A 513 9.62 21.17 23.34
C GLU A 513 10.86 21.07 24.25
N GLU A 514 11.72 20.07 24.03
CA GLU A 514 12.97 19.89 24.76
C GLU A 514 14.07 20.81 24.23
N VAL A 515 14.16 21.01 22.92
CA VAL A 515 15.05 22.01 22.30
C VAL A 515 14.72 23.41 22.82
N ALA A 516 13.43 23.75 22.90
CA ALA A 516 12.97 25.03 23.43
C ALA A 516 13.28 25.19 24.95
N GLU A 517 13.13 24.13 25.75
CA GLU A 517 13.48 24.16 27.18
C GLU A 517 14.98 24.38 27.38
N LYS A 518 15.81 23.55 26.74
CA LYS A 518 17.26 23.52 26.95
C LYS A 518 17.97 24.72 26.34
N SER A 519 17.47 25.28 25.24
CA SER A 519 18.01 26.53 24.69
C SER A 519 17.86 27.69 25.67
N ILE A 520 16.68 27.86 26.27
CA ILE A 520 16.42 28.92 27.24
C ILE A 520 17.12 28.66 28.57
N ALA A 521 17.19 27.40 29.02
CA ALA A 521 17.89 27.04 30.25
C ALA A 521 19.39 27.36 30.19
N ASN A 522 20.02 27.19 29.02
CA ASN A 522 21.45 27.45 28.83
C ASN A 522 21.75 28.86 28.31
N GLY A 523 20.74 29.59 27.85
CA GLY A 523 20.91 30.94 27.31
C GLY A 523 21.03 32.06 28.36
N ALA A 524 20.64 33.28 27.98
CA ALA A 524 20.79 34.49 28.79
C ALA A 524 20.18 34.38 30.20
N HIS A 525 20.92 34.86 31.22
CA HIS A 525 20.59 34.70 32.66
C HIS A 525 19.16 35.16 33.03
N LYS A 526 18.64 36.20 32.36
CA LYS A 526 17.29 36.73 32.61
C LYS A 526 16.16 35.80 32.15
N LEU A 527 16.40 34.97 31.14
CA LEU A 527 15.39 34.12 30.49
C LEU A 527 15.37 32.68 31.03
N ARG A 528 16.44 32.24 31.70
CA ARG A 528 16.55 30.87 32.27
C ARG A 528 15.37 30.45 33.14
N LYS A 529 14.81 31.38 33.93
CA LYS A 529 13.64 31.14 34.80
C LYS A 529 12.37 30.76 34.03
N TYR A 530 12.30 31.06 32.72
CA TYR A 530 11.16 30.75 31.87
C TYR A 530 11.34 29.46 31.05
N SER A 531 12.42 28.69 31.22
CA SER A 531 12.66 27.47 30.41
C SER A 531 11.51 26.47 30.45
N LYS A 532 11.05 26.09 31.66
CA LYS A 532 9.89 25.20 31.85
C LYS A 532 8.58 25.82 31.34
N PHE A 533 8.44 27.13 31.46
CA PHE A 533 7.28 27.85 30.94
C PHE A 533 7.21 27.75 29.41
N THR A 534 8.34 27.99 28.72
CA THR A 534 8.42 27.87 27.26
C THR A 534 8.16 26.46 26.79
N ARG A 535 8.70 25.43 27.47
CA ARG A 535 8.37 24.03 27.18
C ARG A 535 6.86 23.81 27.18
N ASN A 536 6.20 24.19 28.28
CA ASN A 536 4.76 24.03 28.42
C ASN A 536 3.97 24.82 27.37
N MET A 537 4.44 26.03 27.01
CA MET A 537 3.86 26.80 25.90
C MET A 537 3.95 26.04 24.57
N VAL A 538 5.14 25.55 24.20
CA VAL A 538 5.33 24.78 22.95
C VAL A 538 4.39 23.58 22.90
N ILE A 539 4.28 22.82 24.00
CA ILE A 539 3.35 21.67 24.10
C ILE A 539 1.91 22.10 23.89
N VAL A 540 1.46 23.16 24.60
CA VAL A 540 0.07 23.65 24.50
C VAL A 540 -0.24 24.09 23.08
N PHE A 541 0.63 24.87 22.46
CA PHE A 541 0.41 25.31 21.08
C PHE A 541 0.48 24.14 20.09
N LEU A 542 1.36 23.16 20.28
CA LEU A 542 1.38 21.93 19.45
C LEU A 542 0.04 21.19 19.52
N ILE A 543 -0.52 21.05 20.72
CA ILE A 543 -1.83 20.41 20.91
C ILE A 543 -2.93 21.24 20.24
N ILE A 544 -2.92 22.57 20.39
CA ILE A 544 -3.90 23.46 19.73
C ILE A 544 -3.82 23.32 18.22
N THR A 545 -2.61 23.29 17.64
CA THR A 545 -2.44 23.07 16.20
C THR A 545 -3.02 21.73 15.77
N GLN A 546 -2.67 20.63 16.45
CA GLN A 546 -3.18 19.29 16.09
C GLN A 546 -4.70 19.17 16.24
N MET A 547 -5.28 19.75 17.28
CA MET A 547 -6.73 19.80 17.45
C MET A 547 -7.40 20.66 16.38
N GLY A 548 -6.77 21.75 15.97
CA GLY A 548 -7.19 22.58 14.85
C GLY A 548 -7.21 21.82 13.52
N CYS A 549 -6.17 21.03 13.25
CA CYS A 549 -6.08 20.18 12.06
C CYS A 549 -7.12 19.06 12.07
N CYS A 550 -7.37 18.46 13.24
CA CYS A 550 -8.46 17.50 13.39
C CYS A 550 -9.82 18.17 13.15
N CYS A 551 -10.05 19.37 13.69
CA CYS A 551 -11.27 20.12 13.48
C CYS A 551 -11.50 20.46 11.99
N SER A 552 -10.45 20.88 11.27
CA SER A 552 -10.54 21.19 9.85
C SER A 552 -10.80 19.93 9.01
N TYR A 553 -10.17 18.79 9.33
CA TYR A 553 -10.45 17.51 8.67
C TYR A 553 -11.90 17.11 8.85
N TYR A 554 -12.44 17.33 10.05
CA TYR A 554 -13.80 16.96 10.36
C TYR A 554 -14.83 17.79 9.58
N LEU A 555 -14.65 19.12 9.53
CA LEU A 555 -15.46 20.01 8.69
C LEU A 555 -15.32 19.69 7.21
N PHE A 556 -14.10 19.44 6.74
CA PHE A 556 -13.85 19.05 5.36
C PHE A 556 -14.66 17.81 4.97
N ILE A 557 -14.64 16.75 5.79
CA ILE A 557 -15.41 15.53 5.51
C ILE A 557 -16.92 15.83 5.50
N ALA A 558 -17.42 16.61 6.46
CA ALA A 558 -18.84 16.94 6.53
C ALA A 558 -19.31 17.76 5.32
N GLU A 559 -18.55 18.79 4.90
CA GLU A 559 -18.89 19.63 3.75
C GLU A 559 -18.89 18.84 2.44
N ASN A 560 -17.88 17.99 2.21
CA ASN A 560 -17.80 17.20 0.97
C ASN A 560 -18.87 16.11 0.90
N ILE A 561 -19.19 15.43 2.01
CA ILE A 561 -20.29 14.45 2.05
C ILE A 561 -21.64 15.14 1.81
N ARG A 562 -21.86 16.31 2.44
CA ARG A 562 -23.06 17.11 2.21
C ARG A 562 -23.18 17.50 0.74
N GLN A 563 -22.11 17.99 0.12
CA GLN A 563 -22.11 18.39 -1.28
C GLN A 563 -22.39 17.19 -2.22
N PHE A 564 -21.76 16.05 -1.96
CA PHE A 564 -21.99 14.82 -2.72
C PHE A 564 -23.46 14.37 -2.67
N LEU A 565 -24.08 14.41 -1.48
CA LEU A 565 -25.48 14.02 -1.31
C LEU A 565 -26.44 14.99 -2.03
N ILE A 566 -26.16 16.30 -1.97
CA ILE A 566 -26.93 17.31 -2.71
C ILE A 566 -26.85 17.05 -4.22
N ASN A 567 -25.67 16.72 -4.75
CA ASN A 567 -25.49 16.44 -6.17
C ASN A 567 -26.15 15.11 -6.60
N SER A 568 -26.13 14.08 -5.72
CA SER A 568 -26.59 12.72 -6.05
C SER A 568 -28.09 12.48 -5.86
N THR A 569 -28.76 13.24 -4.99
CA THR A 569 -30.21 13.09 -4.79
C THR A 569 -30.98 14.19 -5.52
N THR A 570 -31.84 13.81 -6.46
CA THR A 570 -32.80 14.70 -7.16
C THR A 570 -33.89 15.29 -6.24
N LEU A 571 -33.76 15.14 -4.92
CA LEU A 571 -34.70 15.63 -3.91
C LEU A 571 -34.31 17.05 -3.48
N PRO A 572 -35.04 18.11 -3.90
CA PRO A 572 -34.57 19.49 -3.76
C PRO A 572 -34.66 20.06 -2.33
N ASN A 573 -35.17 19.32 -1.34
CA ASN A 573 -35.73 19.92 -0.12
C ASN A 573 -35.30 19.28 1.22
N VAL A 574 -34.19 18.55 1.28
CA VAL A 574 -33.59 18.21 2.58
C VAL A 574 -32.24 18.91 2.72
N SER A 575 -32.27 20.24 2.78
CA SER A 575 -31.15 21.07 3.21
C SER A 575 -30.94 20.90 4.72
N MET A 576 -30.51 19.71 5.15
CA MET A 576 -30.04 19.53 6.52
C MET A 576 -28.86 20.45 6.75
N SER A 577 -28.88 21.15 7.89
CA SER A 577 -27.78 22.00 8.28
C SER A 577 -26.51 21.17 8.53
N ILE A 578 -25.33 21.77 8.37
CA ILE A 578 -24.04 21.09 8.43
C ILE A 578 -23.81 20.37 9.78
N GLU A 579 -24.43 20.87 10.85
CA GLU A 579 -24.37 20.31 12.20
C GLU A 579 -24.92 18.88 12.27
N TYR A 580 -25.94 18.54 11.46
CA TYR A 580 -26.46 17.17 11.39
C TYR A 580 -25.44 16.21 10.77
N TYR A 581 -24.75 16.64 9.70
CA TYR A 581 -23.69 15.83 9.08
C TYR A 581 -22.52 15.62 10.04
N LEU A 582 -22.13 16.67 10.77
CA LEU A 582 -21.14 16.55 11.83
C LEU A 582 -21.59 15.53 12.89
N ALA A 583 -22.83 15.61 13.37
CA ALA A 583 -23.37 14.70 14.38
C ALA A 583 -23.42 13.23 13.90
N ILE A 584 -23.80 12.99 12.64
CA ILE A 584 -23.82 11.64 12.03
C ILE A 584 -22.42 11.04 11.97
N LEU A 585 -21.41 11.86 11.67
CA LEU A 585 -20.01 11.42 11.56
C LEU A 585 -19.35 11.19 12.92
N LEU A 586 -19.86 11.78 14.01
CA LEU A 586 -19.28 11.69 15.35
C LEU A 586 -19.04 10.24 15.84
N PRO A 587 -20.02 9.33 15.81
CA PRO A 587 -19.81 7.95 16.26
C PRO A 587 -18.74 7.23 15.41
N PHE A 588 -18.68 7.52 14.10
CA PHE A 588 -17.69 6.94 13.21
C PHE A 588 -16.27 7.44 13.55
N MET A 589 -16.14 8.75 13.78
CA MET A 589 -14.87 9.39 14.16
C MET A 589 -14.35 8.92 15.53
N ILE A 590 -15.25 8.63 16.47
CA ILE A 590 -14.88 8.04 17.77
C ILE A 590 -14.38 6.60 17.57
N LEU A 591 -15.12 5.78 16.81
CA LEU A 591 -14.79 4.37 16.61
C LEU A 591 -13.43 4.19 15.94
N ILE A 592 -13.14 4.98 14.90
CA ILE A 592 -11.86 4.89 14.19
C ILE A 592 -10.68 5.34 15.06
N ASN A 593 -10.90 6.23 16.03
CA ASN A 593 -9.88 6.67 16.99
C ASN A 593 -9.57 5.66 18.09
N PHE A 594 -10.37 4.60 18.25
CA PHE A 594 -10.05 3.51 19.18
C PHE A 594 -8.91 2.63 18.70
N ILE A 595 -8.47 2.81 17.45
CA ILE A 595 -7.25 2.19 16.94
C ILE A 595 -6.05 2.80 17.66
N LYS A 596 -5.49 2.03 18.62
CA LYS A 596 -4.29 2.42 19.38
C LYS A 596 -3.00 2.20 18.59
N SER A 597 -3.02 1.29 17.63
CA SER A 597 -1.84 0.92 16.87
C SER A 597 -1.52 1.98 15.82
N ILE A 598 -0.51 2.82 16.09
CA ILE A 598 0.06 3.77 15.10
C ILE A 598 0.42 3.05 13.79
N ARG A 599 0.79 1.77 13.92
CA ARG A 599 1.25 0.89 12.85
C ARG A 599 0.14 0.62 11.83
N LEU A 600 -1.06 0.26 12.31
CA LEU A 600 -2.24 0.06 11.46
C LEU A 600 -2.69 1.37 10.82
N LEU A 601 -2.61 2.47 11.58
CA LEU A 601 -2.96 3.81 11.09
C LEU A 601 -2.01 4.28 9.98
N THR A 602 -0.71 4.01 10.08
CA THR A 602 0.27 4.39 9.05
C THR A 602 0.05 3.62 7.75
N ILE A 603 -0.21 2.31 7.81
CA ILE A 603 -0.51 1.50 6.61
C ILE A 603 -1.82 1.97 5.97
N ALA A 604 -2.88 2.12 6.77
CA ALA A 604 -4.18 2.58 6.29
C ALA A 604 -4.10 3.99 5.67
N SER A 605 -3.39 4.91 6.32
CA SER A 605 -3.13 6.26 5.78
C SER A 605 -2.23 6.22 4.54
N GLY A 606 -1.33 5.25 4.42
CA GLY A 606 -0.56 5.00 3.20
C GLY A 606 -1.45 4.68 2.01
N CYS A 607 -2.43 3.78 2.17
CA CYS A 607 -3.44 3.49 1.14
C CYS A 607 -4.32 4.71 0.86
N ALA A 608 -4.74 5.44 1.90
CA ALA A 608 -5.55 6.66 1.76
C ALA A 608 -4.84 7.74 0.94
N ASN A 609 -3.51 7.87 1.07
CA ASN A 609 -2.73 8.80 0.28
C ASN A 609 -2.80 8.52 -1.23
N ILE A 610 -2.86 7.25 -1.64
CA ILE A 610 -2.99 6.89 -3.06
C ILE A 610 -4.33 7.38 -3.59
N ILE A 611 -5.40 7.19 -2.82
CA ILE A 611 -6.74 7.70 -3.14
C ILE A 611 -6.72 9.23 -3.24
N GLN A 612 -6.09 9.93 -2.29
CA GLN A 612 -5.93 11.39 -2.34
C GLN A 612 -5.14 11.84 -3.57
N LEU A 613 -4.09 11.12 -3.97
CA LEU A 613 -3.30 11.45 -5.16
C LEU A 613 -4.13 11.34 -6.43
N VAL A 614 -4.94 10.28 -6.59
CA VAL A 614 -5.85 10.13 -7.73
C VAL A 614 -6.85 11.27 -7.75
N SER A 615 -7.48 11.57 -6.61
CA SER A 615 -8.41 12.69 -6.48
C SER A 615 -7.74 14.04 -6.79
N PHE A 616 -6.49 14.24 -6.36
CA PHE A 616 -5.71 15.44 -6.64
C PHE A 616 -5.42 15.62 -8.14
N ILE A 617 -5.07 14.53 -8.85
CA ILE A 617 -4.87 14.55 -10.30
C ILE A 617 -6.15 14.97 -11.02
N ILE A 618 -7.31 14.47 -10.59
CA ILE A 618 -8.61 14.85 -11.18
C ILE A 618 -8.92 16.33 -10.92
N ILE A 619 -8.61 16.85 -9.73
CA ILE A 619 -8.75 18.28 -9.41
C ILE A 619 -7.87 19.12 -10.36
N VAL A 620 -6.59 18.75 -10.52
CA VAL A 620 -5.68 19.45 -11.44
C VAL A 620 -6.20 19.39 -12.88
N TYR A 621 -6.72 18.25 -13.32
CA TYR A 621 -7.34 18.10 -14.64
C TYR A 621 -8.48 19.11 -14.83
N ASN A 622 -9.38 19.26 -13.86
CA ASN A 622 -10.41 20.29 -13.91
C ASN A 622 -9.81 21.70 -13.96
N LEU A 623 -8.81 21.99 -13.13
CA LEU A 623 -8.25 23.34 -13.00
C LEU A 623 -7.53 23.84 -14.26
N VAL A 624 -7.01 22.93 -15.10
CA VAL A 624 -6.34 23.29 -16.36
C VAL A 624 -7.35 23.50 -17.50
N GLN A 625 -8.58 23.03 -17.35
CA GLN A 625 -9.65 23.26 -18.32
C GLN A 625 -10.31 24.62 -18.10
N ASP A 626 -10.46 25.38 -19.18
CA ASP A 626 -11.17 26.67 -19.22
C ASP A 626 -10.68 27.67 -18.16
N VAL A 627 -9.37 27.91 -18.15
CA VAL A 627 -8.75 28.89 -17.24
C VAL A 627 -9.23 30.30 -17.59
N GLY A 628 -9.83 30.99 -16.61
CA GLY A 628 -10.33 32.36 -16.80
C GLY A 628 -9.21 33.38 -17.10
N PRO A 629 -9.53 34.48 -17.80
CA PRO A 629 -8.54 35.49 -18.17
C PRO A 629 -7.97 36.21 -16.94
N VAL A 630 -6.64 36.39 -16.92
CA VAL A 630 -5.90 37.02 -15.80
C VAL A 630 -6.36 38.45 -15.54
N SER A 631 -6.81 39.17 -16.57
CA SER A 631 -7.23 40.57 -16.50
C SER A 631 -8.49 40.83 -15.68
N GLU A 632 -9.33 39.80 -15.49
CA GLU A 632 -10.57 39.91 -14.71
C GLU A 632 -10.36 39.63 -13.21
N ARG A 633 -9.15 39.23 -12.81
CA ARG A 633 -8.81 38.84 -11.45
C ARG A 633 -8.03 39.94 -10.74
N ARG A 634 -8.20 40.04 -9.42
CA ARG A 634 -7.50 41.07 -8.64
C ARG A 634 -6.02 40.75 -8.54
N SER A 635 -5.18 41.71 -8.92
CA SER A 635 -3.72 41.60 -8.74
C SER A 635 -3.33 41.69 -7.26
N PHE A 636 -4.04 42.54 -6.49
CA PHE A 636 -3.86 42.75 -5.05
C PHE A 636 -5.21 42.71 -4.34
N GLY A 637 -5.28 41.93 -3.26
CA GLY A 637 -6.44 41.76 -2.40
C GLY A 637 -6.29 42.50 -1.07
N THR A 638 -7.39 42.64 -0.34
CA THR A 638 -7.48 43.42 0.90
C THR A 638 -7.30 42.58 2.16
N ASP A 639 -7.57 41.28 2.09
CA ASP A 639 -7.69 40.40 3.27
C ASP A 639 -6.38 39.65 3.56
N ILE A 640 -5.28 40.40 3.49
CA ILE A 640 -3.91 39.89 3.65
C ILE A 640 -3.71 39.07 4.94
N PRO A 641 -4.29 39.43 6.11
CA PRO A 641 -4.14 38.62 7.33
C PRO A 641 -4.73 37.21 7.20
N LEU A 642 -5.85 37.04 6.50
CA LEU A 642 -6.45 35.72 6.26
C LEU A 642 -5.56 34.88 5.34
N PHE A 643 -5.06 35.49 4.25
CA PHE A 643 -4.07 34.86 3.38
C PHE A 643 -2.82 34.39 4.14
N PHE A 644 -2.21 35.28 4.93
CA PHE A 644 -1.03 34.97 5.72
C PHE A 644 -1.28 33.77 6.63
N SER A 645 -2.39 33.78 7.34
CA SER A 645 -2.72 32.75 8.33
C SER A 645 -3.01 31.39 7.70
N ILE A 646 -3.78 31.35 6.61
CA ILE A 646 -4.03 30.11 5.85
C ILE A 646 -2.71 29.57 5.28
N THR A 647 -1.86 30.44 4.75
CA THR A 647 -0.57 30.03 4.17
C THR A 647 0.37 29.46 5.23
N VAL A 648 0.48 30.10 6.40
CA VAL A 648 1.29 29.58 7.53
C VAL A 648 0.73 28.26 8.04
N TYR A 649 -0.59 28.12 8.14
CA TYR A 649 -1.22 26.83 8.48
C TYR A 649 -0.82 25.73 7.49
N THR A 650 -0.87 26.01 6.19
CA THR A 650 -0.54 25.02 5.16
C THR A 650 0.95 24.67 5.12
N PHE A 651 1.82 25.44 5.78
CA PHE A 651 3.24 25.12 6.02
C PHE A 651 3.48 24.52 7.43
N GLU A 652 2.59 23.66 7.93
CA GLU A 652 2.68 23.00 9.25
C GLU A 652 3.83 21.98 9.40
N GLY A 653 4.71 21.83 8.41
CA GLY A 653 5.77 20.81 8.39
C GLY A 653 6.75 20.87 9.56
N ILE A 654 6.78 21.95 10.35
CA ILE A 654 7.65 22.09 11.54
C ILE A 654 7.30 21.11 12.66
N THR A 655 6.03 20.70 12.80
CA THR A 655 5.60 19.76 13.85
C THR A 655 6.16 18.35 13.60
N SER A 656 6.32 18.00 12.32
CA SER A 656 6.83 16.70 11.87
C SER A 656 8.33 16.70 11.58
N SER A 657 8.96 17.86 11.38
CA SER A 657 10.37 17.95 11.00
C SER A 657 11.31 17.43 12.09
N MET A 658 11.03 17.70 13.36
CA MET A 658 11.90 17.30 14.47
C MET A 658 11.86 15.79 14.74
N PRO A 659 10.68 15.13 14.89
CA PRO A 659 10.63 13.68 15.00
C PRO A 659 11.29 12.97 13.80
N LEU A 660 11.10 13.51 12.59
CA LEU A 660 11.71 12.99 11.38
C LEU A 660 13.25 13.13 11.38
N TYR A 661 13.76 14.26 11.86
CA TYR A 661 15.19 14.49 12.03
C TYR A 661 15.84 13.48 13.00
N ARG A 662 15.11 13.03 14.02
CA ARG A 662 15.61 11.99 14.94
C ARG A 662 15.66 10.61 14.28
N ALA A 663 14.66 10.32 13.45
CA ALA A 663 14.50 9.01 12.81
C ALA A 663 15.44 8.80 11.61
N ILE A 664 15.95 9.87 10.97
CA ILE A 664 16.78 9.74 9.77
C ILE A 664 18.19 9.18 10.07
N ARG A 665 18.63 8.22 9.25
CA ARG A 665 19.97 7.60 9.36
C ARG A 665 21.11 8.60 9.17
N ASN A 666 21.03 9.41 8.12
CA ASN A 666 22.04 10.41 7.79
C ASN A 666 21.53 11.84 8.03
N LYS A 667 21.65 12.28 9.29
CA LYS A 667 21.26 13.62 9.74
C LYS A 667 21.91 14.76 8.96
N ARG A 668 23.12 14.56 8.40
CA ARG A 668 23.83 15.59 7.62
C ARG A 668 23.10 15.94 6.32
N ASN A 669 22.43 14.97 5.70
CA ASN A 669 21.68 15.20 4.46
C ASN A 669 20.29 15.79 4.68
N PHE A 670 19.83 15.93 5.93
CA PHE A 670 18.53 16.52 6.24
C PHE A 670 18.51 18.04 6.04
N SER A 671 19.56 18.73 6.51
CA SER A 671 19.67 20.21 6.57
C SER A 671 20.57 20.83 5.47
N LYS A 672 21.13 20.04 4.54
CA LYS A 672 21.93 20.58 3.42
C LYS A 672 21.09 21.43 2.47
N LEU A 673 21.75 22.21 1.60
CA LEU A 673 21.11 23.02 0.56
C LEU A 673 20.17 22.20 -0.35
N PHE A 674 20.62 21.02 -0.80
CA PHE A 674 19.80 20.01 -1.49
C PHE A 674 19.36 18.88 -0.53
N GLY A 675 19.17 19.23 0.74
CA GLY A 675 18.73 18.33 1.78
C GLY A 675 17.23 18.08 1.75
N VAL A 676 16.80 17.13 2.57
CA VAL A 676 15.40 16.65 2.64
C VAL A 676 14.42 17.80 2.86
N VAL A 677 14.72 18.73 3.78
CA VAL A 677 13.81 19.84 4.13
C VAL A 677 13.63 20.81 2.97
N ASN A 678 14.74 21.25 2.36
CA ASN A 678 14.71 22.20 1.25
C ASN A 678 13.97 21.65 0.03
N ILE A 679 14.19 20.38 -0.32
CA ILE A 679 13.49 19.74 -1.44
C ILE A 679 12.00 19.59 -1.11
N ALA A 680 11.63 19.19 0.12
CA ALA A 680 10.24 19.05 0.51
C ALA A 680 9.47 20.37 0.41
N ILE A 681 10.06 21.46 0.93
CA ILE A 681 9.43 22.78 0.92
C ILE A 681 9.40 23.36 -0.50
N ALA A 682 10.43 23.13 -1.33
CA ALA A 682 10.39 23.52 -2.74
C ALA A 682 9.24 22.84 -3.51
N ILE A 683 9.01 21.54 -3.28
CA ILE A 683 7.87 20.80 -3.84
C ILE A 683 6.54 21.36 -3.31
N ALA A 684 6.46 21.68 -2.01
CA ALA A 684 5.25 22.26 -1.44
C ALA A 684 4.94 23.65 -2.02
N ILE A 685 5.94 24.52 -2.16
CA ILE A 685 5.80 25.86 -2.77
C ILE A 685 5.25 25.75 -4.19
N SER A 686 5.84 24.88 -5.03
CA SER A 686 5.42 24.75 -6.42
C SER A 686 3.97 24.27 -6.52
N LEU A 687 3.58 23.30 -5.70
CA LEU A 687 2.21 22.81 -5.67
C LEU A 687 1.21 23.84 -5.14
N TYR A 688 1.54 24.60 -4.09
CA TYR A 688 0.64 25.61 -3.52
C TYR A 688 0.43 26.78 -4.47
N ILE A 689 1.48 27.26 -5.12
CA ILE A 689 1.37 28.32 -6.12
C ILE A 689 0.57 27.81 -7.32
N MET A 690 0.83 26.59 -7.80
CA MET A 690 0.10 26.01 -8.93
C MET A 690 -1.40 25.90 -8.64
N ILE A 691 -1.78 25.26 -7.53
CA ILE A 691 -3.19 25.07 -7.17
C ILE A 691 -3.85 26.40 -6.82
N GLY A 692 -3.19 27.24 -6.02
CA GLY A 692 -3.70 28.55 -5.62
C GLY A 692 -3.96 29.46 -6.82
N LEU A 693 -3.02 29.52 -7.76
CA LEU A 693 -3.15 30.32 -8.98
C LEU A 693 -4.25 29.77 -9.90
N LEU A 694 -4.18 28.49 -10.28
CA LEU A 694 -5.16 27.91 -11.22
C LEU A 694 -6.58 27.91 -10.65
N GLY A 695 -6.72 27.60 -9.36
CA GLY A 695 -8.01 27.64 -8.67
C GLY A 695 -8.61 29.05 -8.63
N TYR A 696 -7.80 30.07 -8.32
CA TYR A 696 -8.27 31.46 -8.31
C TYR A 696 -8.54 32.00 -9.72
N LEU A 697 -7.74 31.62 -10.73
CA LEU A 697 -8.00 32.02 -12.12
C LEU A 697 -9.32 31.43 -12.63
N LYS A 698 -9.61 30.17 -12.32
CA LYS A 698 -10.84 29.49 -12.77
C LYS A 698 -12.09 30.02 -12.06
N TYR A 699 -12.10 30.03 -10.73
CA TYR A 699 -13.32 30.32 -9.94
C TYR A 699 -13.39 31.75 -9.37
N GLY A 700 -12.29 32.52 -9.39
CA GLY A 700 -12.29 33.91 -8.97
C GLY A 700 -12.60 34.13 -7.48
N ASP A 701 -13.35 35.18 -7.18
CA ASP A 701 -13.74 35.52 -5.81
C ASP A 701 -14.83 34.56 -5.26
N ASP A 702 -15.46 33.76 -6.14
CA ASP A 702 -16.50 32.77 -5.81
C ASP A 702 -15.95 31.40 -5.35
N VAL A 703 -14.62 31.25 -5.33
CA VAL A 703 -13.92 30.08 -4.78
C VAL A 703 -14.43 29.80 -3.36
N GLN A 704 -14.91 28.58 -3.12
CA GLN A 704 -15.35 28.14 -1.80
C GLN A 704 -14.17 27.90 -0.84
N SER A 705 -14.46 27.61 0.43
CA SER A 705 -13.44 27.37 1.49
C SER A 705 -12.34 26.39 1.05
N VAL A 706 -12.73 25.32 0.35
CA VAL A 706 -11.85 24.36 -0.33
C VAL A 706 -12.27 24.17 -1.78
N ILE A 707 -11.28 23.90 -2.63
CA ILE A 707 -11.49 23.76 -4.08
C ILE A 707 -12.42 22.60 -4.46
N THR A 708 -12.49 21.54 -3.63
CA THR A 708 -13.37 20.39 -3.91
C THR A 708 -14.84 20.78 -3.94
N LEU A 709 -15.24 21.76 -3.14
CA LEU A 709 -16.61 22.30 -3.11
C LEU A 709 -16.91 23.25 -4.27
N SER A 710 -15.89 23.68 -5.02
CA SER A 710 -16.05 24.53 -6.20
C SER A 710 -16.16 23.70 -7.50
N LEU A 711 -15.94 22.38 -7.44
CA LEU A 711 -16.01 21.51 -8.62
C LEU A 711 -17.44 21.45 -9.19
N PRO A 712 -17.58 21.35 -10.53
CA PRO A 712 -18.89 21.23 -11.17
C PRO A 712 -19.55 19.89 -10.83
N SER A 713 -20.88 19.86 -10.86
CA SER A 713 -21.69 18.69 -10.53
C SER A 713 -21.71 17.68 -11.68
N GLU A 714 -20.64 16.88 -11.78
CA GLU A 714 -20.54 15.75 -12.70
C GLU A 714 -20.14 14.49 -11.94
N PRO A 715 -20.53 13.28 -12.41
CA PRO A 715 -20.21 12.02 -11.72
C PRO A 715 -18.72 11.82 -11.42
N LEU A 716 -17.84 12.31 -12.30
CA LEU A 716 -16.39 12.25 -12.09
C LEU A 716 -15.96 13.08 -10.88
N TYR A 717 -16.46 14.31 -10.73
CA TYR A 717 -16.10 15.19 -9.63
C TYR A 717 -16.84 14.83 -8.34
N ASP A 718 -18.06 14.29 -8.44
CA ASP A 718 -18.76 13.70 -7.29
C ASP A 718 -17.98 12.52 -6.71
N SER A 719 -17.34 11.71 -7.56
CA SER A 719 -16.43 10.66 -7.08
C SER A 719 -15.23 11.22 -6.31
N VAL A 720 -14.70 12.39 -6.69
CA VAL A 720 -13.61 13.07 -5.98
C VAL A 720 -14.05 13.48 -4.58
N LEU A 721 -15.26 14.03 -4.40
CA LEU A 721 -15.80 14.41 -3.10
C LEU A 721 -15.80 13.21 -2.13
N LEU A 722 -16.27 12.05 -2.61
CA LEU A 722 -16.37 10.84 -1.79
C LEU A 722 -15.00 10.20 -1.53
N MET A 723 -14.18 10.04 -2.57
CA MET A 723 -12.83 9.45 -2.47
C MET A 723 -11.93 10.26 -1.53
N TYR A 724 -11.90 11.59 -1.68
CA TYR A 724 -11.07 12.45 -0.84
C TYR A 724 -11.58 12.46 0.61
N SER A 725 -12.90 12.50 0.81
CA SER A 725 -13.51 12.41 2.16
C SER A 725 -13.17 11.10 2.85
N LEU A 726 -13.29 9.96 2.15
CA LEU A 726 -12.94 8.65 2.69
C LEU A 726 -11.47 8.60 3.10
N ALA A 727 -10.58 9.12 2.24
CA ALA A 727 -9.15 9.11 2.50
C ALA A 727 -8.73 10.03 3.66
N VAL A 728 -9.34 11.21 3.78
CA VAL A 728 -9.13 12.10 4.95
C VAL A 728 -9.67 11.44 6.21
N THR A 729 -10.79 10.73 6.14
CA THR A 729 -11.34 10.01 7.29
C THR A 729 -10.40 8.91 7.79
N VAL A 730 -9.78 8.15 6.88
CA VAL A 730 -8.76 7.14 7.24
C VAL A 730 -7.49 7.78 7.79
N SER A 731 -7.15 9.00 7.37
CA SER A 731 -5.96 9.73 7.85
C SER A 731 -6.20 10.55 9.12
N TYR A 732 -7.47 10.77 9.52
CA TYR A 732 -7.85 11.53 10.71
C TYR A 732 -7.23 10.99 12.02
N PRO A 733 -7.24 9.68 12.31
CA PRO A 733 -6.68 9.18 13.56
C PRO A 733 -5.16 9.34 13.64
N VAL A 734 -4.45 9.48 12.51
CA VAL A 734 -3.01 9.76 12.51
C VAL A 734 -2.74 11.14 13.10
N GLN A 735 -3.50 12.16 12.70
CA GLN A 735 -3.35 13.51 13.27
C GLN A 735 -3.77 13.55 14.74
N MET A 736 -4.86 12.87 15.09
CA MET A 736 -5.30 12.78 16.48
C MET A 736 -4.28 12.02 17.35
N TYR A 737 -3.60 11.00 16.79
CA TYR A 737 -2.55 10.27 17.49
C TYR A 737 -1.41 11.17 17.95
N VAL A 738 -1.00 12.15 17.15
CA VAL A 738 0.05 13.12 17.54
C VAL A 738 -0.39 13.91 18.78
N ALA A 739 -1.63 14.39 18.83
CA ALA A 739 -2.18 15.07 20.01
C ALA A 739 -2.23 14.14 21.24
N ILE A 740 -2.64 12.88 21.04
CA ILE A 740 -2.70 11.87 22.12
C ILE A 740 -1.30 11.55 22.64
N GLN A 741 -0.29 11.40 21.77
CA GLN A 741 1.09 11.10 22.19
C GLN A 741 1.69 12.22 23.04
N GLN A 742 1.26 13.47 22.82
CA GLN A 742 1.66 14.59 23.66
C GLN A 742 0.93 14.62 25.02
N LEU A 743 -0.35 14.25 25.07
CA LEU A 743 -1.15 14.30 26.31
C LEU A 743 -1.02 13.05 27.18
N TRP A 744 -1.03 11.87 26.57
CA TRP A 744 -1.15 10.58 27.24
C TRP A 744 -0.03 10.28 28.24
N PRO A 745 1.28 10.44 27.92
CA PRO A 745 2.35 10.14 28.87
C PRO A 745 2.28 10.94 30.16
N ARG A 746 1.74 12.16 30.11
CA ARG A 746 1.55 13.03 31.29
C ARG A 746 0.40 12.54 32.16
N LEU A 747 -0.69 12.10 31.53
CA LEU A 747 -1.84 11.55 32.22
C LEU A 747 -1.53 10.17 32.82
N GLU A 748 -0.86 9.31 32.04
CA GLU A 748 -0.43 7.98 32.46
C GLU A 748 0.47 8.06 33.69
N ARG A 749 1.53 8.88 33.67
CA ARG A 749 2.40 9.09 34.85
C ARG A 749 1.59 9.47 36.10
N ARG A 750 0.65 10.42 35.98
CA ARG A 750 -0.19 10.84 37.12
C ARG A 750 -1.12 9.72 37.63
N LEU A 751 -1.62 8.86 36.76
CA LEU A 751 -2.48 7.74 37.13
C LEU A 751 -1.67 6.62 37.79
N THR A 752 -0.47 6.33 37.26
CA THR A 752 0.46 5.34 37.79
C THR A 752 1.04 5.80 39.14
N ASP A 753 1.39 7.08 39.30
CA ASP A 753 1.84 7.66 40.57
C ASP A 753 0.77 7.55 41.67
N ARG A 754 -0.52 7.55 41.27
CA ARG A 754 -1.67 7.32 42.17
C ARG A 754 -1.98 5.83 42.39
N LYS A 755 -1.17 4.91 41.87
CA LYS A 755 -1.34 3.45 41.97
C LYS A 755 -2.70 2.93 41.48
N MET A 756 -3.23 3.53 40.42
CA MET A 756 -4.47 3.07 39.78
C MET A 756 -4.26 1.73 39.05
N SER A 757 -5.31 0.89 38.95
CA SER A 757 -5.26 -0.39 38.24
C SER A 757 -5.01 -0.21 36.73
N ASP A 758 -4.27 -1.15 36.12
CA ASP A 758 -3.97 -1.17 34.67
C ASP A 758 -5.23 -1.13 33.79
N THR A 759 -6.33 -1.73 34.26
CA THR A 759 -7.63 -1.66 33.57
C THR A 759 -8.17 -0.23 33.55
N PHE A 760 -8.04 0.50 34.67
CA PHE A 760 -8.46 1.89 34.75
C PHE A 760 -7.58 2.80 33.90
N VAL A 761 -6.27 2.55 33.85
CA VAL A 761 -5.35 3.25 32.95
C VAL A 761 -5.77 3.02 31.49
N ASN A 762 -6.05 1.78 31.09
CA ASN A 762 -6.50 1.48 29.74
C ASN A 762 -7.84 2.13 29.37
N ILE A 763 -8.81 2.14 30.29
CA ILE A 763 -10.10 2.84 30.11
C ILE A 763 -9.88 4.34 29.97
N SER A 764 -9.02 4.93 30.80
CA SER A 764 -8.68 6.35 30.76
C SER A 764 -8.11 6.77 29.41
N ASN A 765 -7.38 5.87 28.73
CA ASN A 765 -6.87 6.11 27.37
C ASN A 765 -8.01 6.25 26.35
N TYR A 766 -8.99 5.36 26.38
CA TYR A 766 -10.17 5.45 25.51
C TYR A 766 -11.01 6.69 25.82
N VAL A 767 -11.19 7.01 27.11
CA VAL A 767 -11.90 8.22 27.54
C VAL A 767 -11.21 9.48 27.01
N LEU A 768 -9.87 9.58 27.11
CA LEU A 768 -9.12 10.71 26.57
C LEU A 768 -9.32 10.85 25.05
N ARG A 769 -9.26 9.74 24.31
CA ARG A 769 -9.46 9.72 22.85
C ARG A 769 -10.85 10.21 22.47
N THR A 770 -11.89 9.69 23.13
CA THR A 770 -13.26 10.13 22.92
C THR A 770 -13.43 11.61 23.26
N LEU A 771 -12.87 12.06 24.39
CA LEU A 771 -12.94 13.46 24.81
C LEU A 771 -12.31 14.39 23.76
N LEU A 772 -11.13 14.05 23.23
CA LEU A 772 -10.46 14.86 22.21
C LEU A 772 -11.29 14.96 20.92
N VAL A 773 -11.90 13.86 20.47
CA VAL A 773 -12.82 13.88 19.31
C VAL A 773 -14.08 14.71 19.61
N CYS A 774 -14.62 14.64 20.81
CA CYS A 774 -15.77 15.46 21.21
C CYS A 774 -15.42 16.96 21.28
N ILE A 775 -14.20 17.32 21.67
CA ILE A 775 -13.77 18.73 21.66
C ILE A 775 -13.61 19.23 20.23
N THR A 776 -13.01 18.45 19.32
CA THR A 776 -12.91 18.86 17.90
C THR A 776 -14.27 18.92 17.23
N PHE A 777 -15.20 18.03 17.58
CA PHE A 777 -16.61 18.15 17.21
C PHE A 777 -17.24 19.46 17.68
N GLY A 778 -17.09 19.79 18.97
CA GLY A 778 -17.67 21.00 19.54
C GLY A 778 -17.13 22.28 18.88
N LEU A 779 -15.82 22.31 18.59
CA LEU A 779 -15.20 23.42 17.85
C LEU A 779 -15.75 23.53 16.41
N ALA A 780 -15.88 22.40 15.71
CA ALA A 780 -16.42 22.35 14.35
C ALA A 780 -17.89 22.79 14.30
N ALA A 781 -18.70 22.38 15.27
CA ALA A 781 -20.11 22.76 15.39
C ALA A 781 -20.28 24.25 15.78
N PHE A 782 -19.35 24.81 16.56
CA PHE A 782 -19.41 26.21 16.97
C PHE A 782 -19.00 27.18 15.84
N ILE A 783 -18.03 26.80 15.00
CA ILE A 783 -17.59 27.59 13.85
C ILE A 783 -17.66 26.70 12.59
N PRO A 784 -18.82 26.56 11.94
CA PRO A 784 -18.98 25.73 10.75
C PRO A 784 -18.45 26.44 9.49
N ARG A 785 -17.25 27.02 9.56
CA ARG A 785 -16.53 27.67 8.45
C ARG A 785 -15.08 27.21 8.43
N LEU A 786 -14.77 26.35 7.46
CA LEU A 786 -13.49 25.66 7.35
C LEU A 786 -12.30 26.62 7.17
N ASP A 787 -12.44 27.63 6.29
CA ASP A 787 -11.41 28.63 6.00
C ASP A 787 -11.06 29.48 7.24
N LEU A 788 -12.06 29.89 8.02
CA LEU A 788 -11.86 30.64 9.25
C LEU A 788 -11.18 29.83 10.36
N ILE A 789 -11.52 28.54 10.52
CA ILE A 789 -10.81 27.68 11.49
C ILE A 789 -9.35 27.51 11.06
N ILE A 790 -9.09 27.28 9.78
CA ILE A 790 -7.74 27.15 9.24
C ILE A 790 -6.95 28.45 9.46
N ALA A 791 -7.55 29.60 9.17
CA ALA A 791 -6.94 30.89 9.42
C ALA A 791 -6.69 31.14 10.92
N LEU A 792 -7.63 30.81 11.81
CA LEU A 792 -7.48 31.00 13.25
C LEU A 792 -6.33 30.15 13.82
N VAL A 793 -6.28 28.86 13.44
CA VAL A 793 -5.21 27.94 13.87
C VAL A 793 -3.87 28.40 13.30
N GLY A 794 -3.84 28.81 12.04
CA GLY A 794 -2.66 29.38 11.39
C GLY A 794 -2.11 30.63 12.07
N ALA A 795 -3.00 31.56 12.41
CA ALA A 795 -2.66 32.84 13.04
C ALA A 795 -2.15 32.65 14.47
N VAL A 796 -2.81 31.80 15.26
CA VAL A 796 -2.54 31.66 16.69
C VAL A 796 -1.44 30.64 16.95
N SER A 797 -1.65 29.39 16.56
CA SER A 797 -0.78 28.29 17.00
C SER A 797 0.35 28.02 16.02
N SER A 798 0.06 27.93 14.71
CA SER A 798 1.11 27.67 13.71
C SER A 798 2.10 28.82 13.62
N SER A 799 1.66 30.08 13.66
CA SER A 799 2.58 31.23 13.67
C SER A 799 3.47 31.25 14.92
N PHE A 800 2.92 30.91 16.09
CA PHE A 800 3.71 30.85 17.33
C PHE A 800 4.81 29.78 17.27
N ILE A 801 4.45 28.59 16.82
CA ILE A 801 5.35 27.43 16.76
C ILE A 801 6.33 27.54 15.59
N ALA A 802 5.88 27.98 14.42
CA ALA A 802 6.68 27.99 13.20
C ALA A 802 7.60 29.21 13.11
N ILE A 803 7.14 30.39 13.55
CA ILE A 803 7.82 31.67 13.27
C ILE A 803 8.38 32.32 14.55
N ILE A 804 7.69 32.23 15.68
CA ILE A 804 8.06 33.00 16.89
C ILE A 804 9.08 32.25 17.77
N ILE A 805 8.81 30.98 18.10
CA ILE A 805 9.65 30.22 19.05
C ILE A 805 11.07 29.93 18.53
N PRO A 806 11.30 29.53 17.25
CA PRO A 806 12.65 29.18 16.80
C PRO A 806 13.63 30.36 16.90
N PRO A 807 13.31 31.60 16.47
CA PRO A 807 14.18 32.77 16.67
C PRO A 807 14.44 33.12 18.12
N ILE A 808 13.43 33.04 19.00
CA ILE A 808 13.60 33.28 20.44
C ILE A 808 14.57 32.26 21.03
N SER A 809 14.44 31.00 20.65
CA SER A 809 15.27 29.91 21.16
C SER A 809 16.72 30.01 20.67
N ALA A 810 16.92 30.40 19.40
CA ALA A 810 18.24 30.52 18.81
C ALA A 810 19.02 31.76 19.28
N ARG A 811 18.37 32.93 19.44
CA ARG A 811 19.03 34.17 19.87
C ARG A 811 19.58 34.12 21.31
N ASN A 812 19.11 33.17 22.10
CA ASN A 812 19.50 33.05 23.51
C ASN A 812 20.84 32.36 23.73
N ILE A 813 21.38 31.70 22.69
CA ILE A 813 22.67 31.01 22.66
C ILE A 813 23.60 31.79 21.75
#